data_AF-A0A368A2T9-F1
#
_entry.id   AF-A0A368A2T9-F1
#
_cell.length_a   1.000
_cell.length_b   1.000
_cell.length_c   1.000
_cell.angle_alpha   90.00
_cell.angle_beta   90.00
_cell.angle_gamma   90.00
#
_symmetry.space_group_name_H-M   'P 1'
#
loop_
_entity.id
_entity.type
_entity.pdbx_description
1 polymer ?
#
loop_
_entity_poly.entity_id
_entity_poly.type
_entity_poly.pdbx_seq_one_letter_code
_entity_poly.pdbx_strand_id
1 'polypeptide(L)'
;MLHQDYFFTSESVSEGHPDKICDRISDEIVDLIYREARRTGVDPWSVRVACETLATTNRVIIAGEVRVPETLLKKDKSGNLIHDDRGNPSVNPRRFRAAARRAIKEIGYAQKGFHWKTAKIDVLLHSQSADIAQGVDNACDRQEEEGAGDQGIMFGYACRETPDLMPAPIYYAHKILETISIARHEQEGELTKLGPDAKSQITIRYRHGKPEEVASIVLSTQHIDSGWDSNKVHSIVEPYIRQALAGLKIADDCRWYINPTGKFVIGGPDGDAGLTGRKIIVDTYGGAAPHGGGAFSGKDTTKVDRSAAYAARYLAKNVVAAGLADRCTIQISYAIGVAQPLSIYVNLHKTSQVSETQVETAIRKVMDLSPSGIRRHLKLNKPIYAKTAAYGHFGRKPGRDGSFSWEKTNLVTALKTTIEELEMIKMHTGRERAFFGRRKGKPLHPHQRTLHAILLPNLRIDPEQDAPADLQTLFPIPVKAVRLEIGFGGGEHLLHEAIRFPDTGFIGVEPFVNGMAKILGQLENAPDLRKCIRLYDDDATRLLDWLPGQALDGIDLFYPDPWSKKKHWKRRFINMPNLDRFAHVLKKGALFRFVSDIDTYINWTLLHVRKHPAFEWQAQNAADWHTPYEAWPSTRYEAKAVHENRKPTYLTFLRV
;
A
#
# COMPACT_ATOMS: atom_id res chain seq x y z
N MET A 1 -6.45 12.15 -15.70
CA MET A 1 -7.03 11.98 -17.05
C MET A 1 -6.78 13.25 -17.84
N LEU A 2 -6.46 13.14 -19.14
CA LEU A 2 -6.27 14.29 -20.05
C LEU A 2 -7.60 14.94 -20.45
N HIS A 3 -8.72 14.22 -20.36
CA HIS A 3 -10.09 14.75 -20.45
C HIS A 3 -10.65 15.01 -19.05
N GLN A 4 -11.00 16.26 -18.73
CA GLN A 4 -11.61 16.63 -17.45
C GLN A 4 -13.14 16.69 -17.48
N ASP A 5 -13.71 16.82 -18.68
CA ASP A 5 -15.15 16.80 -18.90
C ASP A 5 -15.51 15.51 -19.63
N TYR A 6 -16.39 14.71 -19.03
CA TYR A 6 -16.76 13.39 -19.52
C TYR A 6 -18.07 12.90 -18.90
N PHE A 7 -18.64 11.83 -19.46
CA PHE A 7 -19.72 11.08 -18.83
C PHE A 7 -19.18 9.78 -18.25
N PHE A 8 -19.59 9.44 -17.04
CA PHE A 8 -19.23 8.17 -16.42
C PHE A 8 -20.49 7.47 -15.91
N THR A 9 -20.55 6.16 -16.13
CA THR A 9 -21.71 5.34 -15.81
C THR A 9 -21.33 4.23 -14.84
N SER A 10 -22.18 4.01 -13.84
CA SER A 10 -22.16 2.79 -13.02
C SER A 10 -23.57 2.23 -12.89
N GLU A 11 -23.64 0.95 -12.55
CA GLU A 11 -24.89 0.23 -12.35
C GLU A 11 -24.96 -0.46 -10.99
N SER A 12 -26.16 -0.83 -10.59
CA SER A 12 -26.43 -1.66 -9.43
C SER A 12 -27.60 -2.61 -9.71
N VAL A 13 -27.75 -3.61 -8.83
CA VAL A 13 -28.84 -4.57 -8.85
C VAL A 13 -29.35 -4.77 -7.42
N SER A 14 -30.65 -5.05 -7.27
CA SER A 14 -31.28 -5.20 -5.96
C SER A 14 -30.89 -6.51 -5.29
N GLU A 15 -31.24 -6.64 -4.00
CA GLU A 15 -31.17 -7.92 -3.28
C GLU A 15 -31.97 -9.06 -3.94
N GLY A 16 -32.93 -8.71 -4.80
CA GLY A 16 -33.74 -9.68 -5.53
C GLY A 16 -33.08 -10.20 -6.81
N HIS A 17 -32.05 -9.55 -7.33
CA HIS A 17 -31.36 -10.07 -8.52
C HIS A 17 -30.79 -11.48 -8.26
N PRO A 18 -30.88 -12.44 -9.18
CA PRO A 18 -30.51 -13.84 -8.91
C PRO A 18 -29.06 -14.01 -8.43
N ASP A 19 -28.10 -13.31 -9.02
CA ASP A 19 -26.72 -13.30 -8.47
C ASP A 19 -26.64 -12.77 -7.03
N LYS A 20 -27.45 -11.76 -6.68
CA LYS A 20 -27.47 -11.20 -5.32
C LYS A 20 -28.20 -12.07 -4.31
N ILE A 21 -29.16 -12.88 -4.76
CA ILE A 21 -29.72 -13.96 -3.95
C ILE A 21 -28.61 -14.96 -3.59
N CYS A 22 -27.77 -15.34 -4.55
CA CYS A 22 -26.64 -16.25 -4.30
C CYS A 22 -25.63 -15.64 -3.32
N ASP A 23 -25.23 -14.39 -3.52
CA ASP A 23 -24.36 -13.68 -2.58
C ASP A 23 -24.96 -13.64 -1.16
N ARG A 24 -26.26 -13.32 -1.05
CA ARG A 24 -26.97 -13.26 0.23
C ARG A 24 -27.04 -14.61 0.91
N ILE A 25 -27.33 -15.69 0.20
CA ILE A 25 -27.37 -17.05 0.75
C ILE A 25 -25.97 -17.49 1.21
N SER A 26 -24.96 -17.27 0.39
CA SER A 26 -23.56 -17.57 0.71
C SER A 26 -23.10 -16.86 1.99
N ASP A 27 -23.41 -15.57 2.16
CA ASP A 27 -23.05 -14.84 3.38
C ASP A 27 -23.94 -15.16 4.59
N GLU A 28 -25.20 -15.53 4.38
CA GLU A 28 -26.05 -16.03 5.48
C GLU A 28 -25.49 -17.35 6.06
N ILE A 29 -24.83 -18.16 5.24
CA ILE A 29 -24.12 -19.38 5.67
C ILE A 29 -22.87 -19.04 6.47
N VAL A 30 -22.06 -18.08 6.00
CA VAL A 30 -20.90 -17.56 6.77
C VAL A 30 -21.36 -17.07 8.14
N ASP A 31 -22.41 -16.23 8.19
CA ASP A 31 -22.96 -15.70 9.43
C ASP A 31 -23.58 -16.79 10.32
N LEU A 32 -24.20 -17.83 9.74
CA LEU A 32 -24.69 -18.99 10.50
C LEU A 32 -23.55 -19.71 11.20
N ILE A 33 -22.44 -19.95 10.51
CA ILE A 33 -21.29 -20.66 11.06
C ILE A 33 -20.63 -19.85 12.19
N TYR A 34 -20.41 -18.54 12.00
CA TYR A 34 -19.88 -17.68 13.05
C TYR A 34 -20.81 -17.58 14.27
N ARG A 35 -22.13 -17.46 14.06
CA ARG A 35 -23.12 -17.48 15.16
C ARG A 35 -23.03 -18.77 15.94
N GLU A 36 -22.94 -19.89 15.24
CA GLU A 36 -22.89 -21.20 15.86
C GLU A 36 -21.59 -21.42 16.63
N ALA A 37 -20.44 -21.04 16.05
CA ALA A 37 -19.14 -21.15 16.71
C ALA A 37 -19.15 -20.39 18.04
N ARG A 38 -19.64 -19.14 18.03
CA ARG A 38 -19.81 -18.34 19.25
C ARG A 38 -20.75 -19.00 20.25
N ARG A 39 -21.86 -19.60 19.79
CA ARG A 39 -22.87 -20.26 20.65
C ARG A 39 -22.31 -21.51 21.32
N THR A 40 -21.44 -22.26 20.64
CA THR A 40 -20.89 -23.53 21.11
C THR A 40 -19.51 -23.40 21.75
N GLY A 41 -18.97 -22.18 21.88
CA GLY A 41 -17.63 -21.95 22.45
C GLY A 41 -16.48 -22.37 21.54
N VAL A 42 -16.74 -22.63 20.25
CA VAL A 42 -15.68 -22.86 19.25
C VAL A 42 -15.03 -21.52 18.95
N ASP A 43 -13.70 -21.48 18.92
CA ASP A 43 -12.95 -20.27 18.60
C ASP A 43 -13.35 -19.73 17.21
N PRO A 44 -13.92 -18.52 17.12
CA PRO A 44 -14.25 -17.90 15.84
C PRO A 44 -13.04 -17.72 14.91
N TRP A 45 -11.81 -17.74 15.43
CA TRP A 45 -10.61 -17.68 14.62
C TRP A 45 -10.39 -18.94 13.77
N SER A 46 -10.90 -20.08 14.22
CA SER A 46 -10.80 -21.39 13.54
C SER A 46 -11.83 -21.60 12.43
N VAL A 47 -12.82 -20.71 12.30
CA VAL A 47 -13.85 -20.81 11.25
C VAL A 47 -13.20 -20.69 9.87
N ARG A 48 -13.57 -21.61 8.97
CA ARG A 48 -13.19 -21.59 7.55
C ARG A 48 -14.45 -21.79 6.71
N VAL A 49 -14.70 -20.94 5.73
CA VAL A 49 -15.86 -20.98 4.83
C VAL A 49 -15.45 -20.49 3.45
N ALA A 50 -15.77 -21.28 2.42
CA ALA A 50 -15.76 -20.92 1.01
C ALA A 50 -17.03 -21.49 0.40
N CYS A 51 -18.14 -20.76 0.56
CA CYS A 51 -19.48 -21.22 0.20
C CYS A 51 -19.96 -20.54 -1.09
N GLU A 52 -20.19 -21.34 -2.12
CA GLU A 52 -20.73 -20.90 -3.40
C GLU A 52 -22.20 -21.29 -3.53
N THR A 53 -23.00 -20.41 -4.13
CA THR A 53 -24.42 -20.64 -4.36
C THR A 53 -24.75 -20.46 -5.84
N LEU A 54 -25.50 -21.41 -6.40
CA LEU A 54 -26.16 -21.30 -7.70
C LEU A 54 -27.68 -21.27 -7.48
N ALA A 55 -28.37 -20.33 -8.13
CA ALA A 55 -29.82 -20.25 -8.13
C ALA A 55 -30.35 -20.28 -9.57
N THR A 56 -31.42 -21.02 -9.81
CA THR A 56 -32.14 -21.08 -11.08
C THR A 56 -33.60 -21.45 -10.80
N THR A 57 -34.40 -21.70 -11.85
CA THR A 57 -35.83 -22.01 -11.74
C THR A 57 -36.09 -23.06 -10.67
N ASN A 58 -36.78 -22.63 -9.60
CA ASN A 58 -37.18 -23.41 -8.43
C ASN A 58 -36.06 -24.25 -7.76
N ARG A 59 -34.78 -23.87 -7.95
CA ARG A 59 -33.64 -24.61 -7.40
C ARG A 59 -32.53 -23.70 -6.89
N VAL A 60 -31.95 -24.11 -5.77
CA VAL A 60 -30.74 -23.54 -5.18
C VAL A 60 -29.76 -24.67 -4.89
N ILE A 61 -28.52 -24.52 -5.31
CA ILE A 61 -27.41 -25.42 -4.99
C ILE A 61 -26.41 -24.64 -4.17
N ILE A 62 -26.08 -25.17 -2.99
CA ILE A 62 -25.09 -24.60 -2.07
C ILE A 62 -23.93 -25.59 -2.01
N ALA A 63 -22.72 -25.17 -2.36
CA ALA A 63 -21.55 -26.04 -2.45
C ALA A 63 -20.28 -25.32 -1.93
N GLY A 64 -19.18 -26.08 -1.81
CA GLY A 64 -17.88 -25.57 -1.40
C GLY A 64 -17.40 -26.08 -0.04
N GLU A 65 -16.38 -25.44 0.51
CA GLU A 65 -15.61 -25.96 1.63
C GLU A 65 -15.91 -25.24 2.94
N VAL A 66 -16.08 -26.00 4.03
CA VAL A 66 -16.35 -25.44 5.36
C VAL A 66 -15.61 -26.18 6.47
N ARG A 67 -15.26 -25.45 7.53
CA ARG A 67 -14.90 -25.98 8.85
C ARG A 67 -15.94 -25.45 9.84
N VAL A 68 -16.76 -26.35 10.37
CA VAL A 68 -17.96 -25.99 11.15
C VAL A 68 -17.96 -26.61 12.55
N PRO A 69 -18.64 -26.01 13.53
CA PRO A 69 -18.89 -26.64 14.82
C PRO A 69 -19.61 -28.00 14.68
N GLU A 70 -19.37 -28.90 15.63
CA GLU A 70 -19.94 -30.26 15.64
C GLU A 70 -21.48 -30.29 15.55
N THR A 71 -22.14 -29.25 16.06
CA THR A 71 -23.60 -29.08 16.02
C THR A 71 -24.15 -28.86 14.60
N LEU A 72 -23.29 -28.57 13.62
CA LEU A 72 -23.63 -28.49 12.20
C LEU A 72 -23.20 -29.74 11.42
N LEU A 73 -22.63 -30.74 12.09
CA LEU A 73 -22.25 -32.02 11.48
C LEU A 73 -23.38 -33.03 11.58
N LYS A 74 -23.36 -34.00 10.67
CA LYS A 74 -24.34 -35.08 10.58
C LYS A 74 -23.99 -36.15 11.61
N LYS A 75 -25.00 -36.58 12.36
CA LYS A 75 -24.89 -37.67 13.33
C LYS A 75 -25.82 -38.83 12.96
N ASP A 76 -25.41 -40.05 13.27
CA ASP A 76 -26.26 -41.23 13.18
C ASP A 76 -27.29 -41.28 14.34
N LYS A 77 -28.12 -42.32 14.38
CA LYS A 77 -29.13 -42.51 15.44
C LYS A 77 -28.53 -42.71 16.84
N SER A 78 -27.27 -43.14 16.90
CA SER A 78 -26.52 -43.37 18.14
C SER A 78 -25.75 -42.15 18.62
N GLY A 79 -25.73 -41.06 17.83
CA GLY A 79 -25.06 -39.81 18.14
C GLY A 79 -23.62 -39.69 17.60
N ASN A 80 -23.13 -40.68 16.85
CA ASN A 80 -21.78 -40.66 16.28
C ASN A 80 -21.75 -39.82 14.99
N LEU A 81 -20.61 -39.18 14.72
CA LEU A 81 -20.41 -38.41 13.48
C LEU A 81 -20.43 -39.33 12.26
N ILE A 82 -21.19 -38.93 11.23
CA ILE A 82 -21.17 -39.59 9.92
C ILE A 82 -20.06 -38.95 9.09
N HIS A 83 -19.23 -39.79 8.49
CA HIS A 83 -18.10 -39.36 7.66
C HIS A 83 -18.38 -39.61 6.18
N ASP A 84 -17.71 -38.86 5.31
CA ASP A 84 -17.67 -39.12 3.87
C ASP A 84 -16.69 -40.26 3.53
N ASP A 85 -16.61 -40.63 2.24
CA ASP A 85 -15.73 -41.70 1.76
C ASP A 85 -14.23 -41.42 1.99
N ARG A 86 -13.87 -40.18 2.32
CA ARG A 86 -12.50 -39.74 2.63
C ARG A 86 -12.25 -39.67 4.14
N GLY A 87 -13.22 -40.06 4.96
CA GLY A 87 -13.13 -40.03 6.42
C GLY A 87 -13.33 -38.65 7.05
N ASN A 88 -13.82 -37.65 6.31
CA ASN A 88 -14.13 -36.32 6.88
C ASN A 88 -15.57 -36.26 7.39
N PRO A 89 -15.84 -35.56 8.50
CA PRO A 89 -17.20 -35.40 9.01
C PRO A 89 -18.12 -34.73 7.98
N SER A 90 -19.26 -35.35 7.69
CA SER A 90 -20.27 -34.82 6.78
C SER A 90 -21.09 -33.71 7.44
N VAL A 91 -21.40 -32.65 6.71
CA VAL A 91 -22.27 -31.57 7.19
C VAL A 91 -23.75 -32.02 7.29
N ASN A 92 -24.48 -31.49 8.26
CA ASN A 92 -25.92 -31.65 8.35
C ASN A 92 -26.63 -30.56 7.53
N PRO A 93 -27.29 -30.89 6.42
CA PRO A 93 -27.84 -29.89 5.50
C PRO A 93 -29.06 -29.13 6.06
N ARG A 94 -29.66 -29.59 7.17
CA ARG A 94 -30.93 -29.06 7.70
C ARG A 94 -30.86 -27.56 7.99
N ARG A 95 -29.84 -27.09 8.70
CA ARG A 95 -29.73 -25.68 9.11
C ARG A 95 -29.31 -24.77 7.96
N PHE A 96 -28.47 -25.25 7.05
CA PHE A 96 -28.11 -24.52 5.82
C PHE A 96 -29.31 -24.31 4.90
N ARG A 97 -30.14 -25.36 4.68
CA ARG A 97 -31.41 -25.21 3.94
C ARG A 97 -32.35 -24.20 4.60
N ALA A 98 -32.48 -24.24 5.92
CA ALA A 98 -33.33 -23.31 6.65
C ALA A 98 -32.82 -21.85 6.54
N ALA A 99 -31.49 -21.65 6.54
CA ALA A 99 -30.87 -20.35 6.34
C ALA A 99 -31.15 -19.80 4.92
N ALA A 100 -30.97 -20.61 3.88
CA ALA A 100 -31.28 -20.22 2.51
C ALA A 100 -32.78 -19.89 2.33
N ARG A 101 -33.69 -20.71 2.86
CA ARG A 101 -35.14 -20.41 2.83
C ARG A 101 -35.47 -19.09 3.52
N ARG A 102 -34.84 -18.81 4.67
CA ARG A 102 -35.02 -17.54 5.38
C ARG A 102 -34.55 -16.36 4.54
N ALA A 103 -33.35 -16.44 3.94
CA ALA A 103 -32.85 -15.40 3.06
C ALA A 103 -33.78 -15.13 1.87
N ILE A 104 -34.25 -16.18 1.19
CA ILE A 104 -35.20 -16.06 0.06
C ILE A 104 -36.53 -15.42 0.52
N LYS A 105 -37.00 -15.77 1.72
CA LYS A 105 -38.22 -15.19 2.31
C LYS A 105 -38.04 -13.71 2.64
N GLU A 106 -36.92 -13.36 3.28
CA GLU A 106 -36.60 -11.98 3.67
C GLU A 106 -36.48 -11.05 2.46
N ILE A 107 -35.91 -11.53 1.35
CA ILE A 107 -35.85 -10.78 0.08
C ILE A 107 -37.26 -10.51 -0.48
N GLY A 108 -38.19 -11.45 -0.28
CA GLY A 108 -39.59 -11.33 -0.71
C GLY A 108 -40.02 -12.32 -1.79
N TYR A 109 -39.27 -13.39 -2.04
CA TYR A 109 -39.60 -14.36 -3.10
C TYR A 109 -40.66 -15.38 -2.68
N ALA A 110 -41.86 -15.20 -3.23
CA ALA A 110 -43.01 -16.11 -3.08
C ALA A 110 -43.71 -16.38 -4.42
N GLN A 111 -42.95 -16.49 -5.51
CA GLN A 111 -43.47 -16.66 -6.88
C GLN A 111 -43.52 -18.12 -7.30
N LYS A 112 -44.40 -18.49 -8.23
CA LYS A 112 -44.57 -19.89 -8.67
C LYS A 112 -43.26 -20.55 -9.13
N GLY A 113 -42.43 -19.82 -9.89
CA GLY A 113 -41.14 -20.31 -10.38
C GLY A 113 -40.00 -20.24 -9.36
N PHE A 114 -40.12 -19.42 -8.31
CA PHE A 114 -39.12 -19.34 -7.23
C PHE A 114 -39.78 -18.86 -5.92
N HIS A 115 -40.03 -19.80 -5.01
CA HIS A 115 -40.70 -19.53 -3.73
C HIS A 115 -39.89 -20.10 -2.56
N TRP A 116 -39.70 -19.29 -1.51
CA TRP A 116 -39.01 -19.70 -0.29
C TRP A 116 -39.50 -21.01 0.37
N LYS A 117 -40.78 -21.39 0.20
CA LYS A 117 -41.37 -22.63 0.77
C LYS A 117 -41.07 -23.86 -0.08
N THR A 118 -41.14 -23.74 -1.41
CA THR A 118 -41.13 -24.89 -2.33
C THR A 118 -39.83 -25.04 -3.11
N ALA A 119 -38.95 -24.04 -3.11
CA ALA A 119 -37.64 -24.12 -3.74
C ALA A 119 -36.90 -25.39 -3.30
N LYS A 120 -36.35 -26.13 -4.26
CA LYS A 120 -35.50 -27.30 -4.00
C LYS A 120 -34.10 -26.80 -3.63
N ILE A 121 -33.58 -27.21 -2.48
CA ILE A 121 -32.30 -26.72 -1.98
C ILE A 121 -31.38 -27.91 -1.71
N ASP A 122 -30.32 -28.00 -2.50
CA ASP A 122 -29.23 -28.97 -2.29
C ASP A 122 -28.11 -28.31 -1.50
N VAL A 123 -27.55 -29.07 -0.58
CA VAL A 123 -26.39 -28.65 0.21
C VAL A 123 -25.33 -29.71 0.02
N LEU A 124 -24.29 -29.32 -0.70
CA LEU A 124 -23.13 -30.10 -1.11
C LEU A 124 -21.85 -29.55 -0.47
N LEU A 125 -21.97 -28.86 0.67
CA LEU A 125 -20.83 -28.37 1.44
C LEU A 125 -20.04 -29.57 2.01
N HIS A 126 -18.71 -29.50 1.97
CA HIS A 126 -17.82 -30.53 2.49
C HIS A 126 -16.63 -29.91 3.24
N SER A 127 -15.83 -30.76 3.90
CA SER A 127 -14.63 -30.31 4.59
C SER A 127 -13.56 -29.81 3.61
N GLN A 128 -12.78 -28.83 4.04
CA GLN A 128 -11.62 -28.32 3.30
C GLN A 128 -10.46 -29.35 3.29
N SER A 129 -9.65 -29.39 2.23
CA SER A 129 -8.44 -30.23 2.17
C SER A 129 -7.45 -29.92 3.30
N ALA A 130 -6.82 -30.97 3.86
CA ALA A 130 -5.81 -30.86 4.91
C ALA A 130 -4.54 -30.11 4.45
N ASP A 131 -4.12 -30.28 3.20
CA ASP A 131 -2.92 -29.64 2.65
C ASP A 131 -3.09 -28.11 2.57
N ILE A 132 -4.30 -27.64 2.24
CA ILE A 132 -4.64 -26.20 2.20
C ILE A 132 -4.72 -25.64 3.62
N ALA A 133 -5.20 -26.42 4.59
CA ALA A 133 -5.27 -25.97 5.98
C ALA A 133 -3.87 -25.71 6.57
N GLN A 134 -2.87 -26.55 6.25
CA GLN A 134 -1.54 -26.47 6.84
C GLN A 134 -0.77 -25.19 6.46
N GLY A 135 -0.85 -24.77 5.20
CA GLY A 135 -0.16 -23.56 4.72
C GLY A 135 -0.83 -22.24 5.10
N VAL A 136 -2.11 -22.28 5.48
CA VAL A 136 -2.89 -21.10 5.86
C VAL A 136 -2.86 -20.88 7.37
N ASP A 137 -2.87 -21.97 8.15
CA ASP A 137 -2.87 -21.90 9.60
C ASP A 137 -1.46 -21.58 10.17
N ASN A 138 -0.38 -21.70 9.37
CA ASN A 138 0.97 -21.25 9.71
C ASN A 138 1.70 -20.63 8.51
N ALA A 139 2.00 -19.34 8.58
CA ALA A 139 2.72 -18.62 7.53
C ALA A 139 4.21 -19.01 7.44
N CYS A 140 4.76 -18.97 6.23
CA CYS A 140 6.16 -19.32 5.99
C CYS A 140 7.15 -18.19 6.37
N ASP A 141 6.70 -16.94 6.36
CA ASP A 141 7.50 -15.74 6.66
C ASP A 141 7.38 -15.28 8.12
N ARG A 142 6.38 -15.76 8.87
CA ARG A 142 6.18 -15.45 10.29
C ARG A 142 5.58 -16.63 11.06
N GLN A 143 6.30 -17.11 12.05
CA GLN A 143 5.79 -18.14 12.96
C GLN A 143 4.58 -17.63 13.75
N GLU A 144 3.58 -18.50 13.96
CA GLU A 144 2.34 -18.21 14.71
C GLU A 144 1.39 -17.16 14.07
N GLU A 145 1.65 -16.75 12.83
CA GLU A 145 0.71 -15.95 12.03
C GLU A 145 0.05 -16.81 10.93
N GLU A 146 -1.14 -16.41 10.49
CA GLU A 146 -1.81 -17.04 9.35
C GLU A 146 -1.24 -16.47 8.05
N GLY A 147 -0.92 -17.36 7.12
CA GLY A 147 -0.56 -17.00 5.75
C GLY A 147 -1.80 -16.65 4.93
N ALA A 148 -1.62 -15.95 3.80
CA ALA A 148 -2.73 -15.74 2.88
C ALA A 148 -3.29 -17.09 2.39
N GLY A 149 -4.62 -17.21 2.42
CA GLY A 149 -5.36 -18.40 2.01
C GLY A 149 -5.18 -18.79 0.54
N ASP A 150 -4.82 -17.81 -0.29
CA ASP A 150 -4.61 -17.92 -1.72
C ASP A 150 -3.71 -16.76 -2.16
N GLN A 151 -3.16 -16.84 -3.36
CA GLN A 151 -2.60 -15.66 -4.02
C GLN A 151 -3.73 -14.69 -4.39
N GLY A 152 -3.44 -13.40 -4.40
CA GLY A 152 -4.45 -12.46 -4.89
C GLY A 152 -4.02 -11.01 -4.88
N ILE A 153 -4.83 -10.21 -5.56
CA ILE A 153 -4.68 -8.77 -5.72
C ILE A 153 -5.97 -8.14 -5.21
N MET A 154 -5.86 -7.09 -4.40
CA MET A 154 -7.02 -6.39 -3.84
C MET A 154 -6.85 -4.90 -4.01
N PHE A 155 -7.95 -4.21 -4.28
CA PHE A 155 -7.96 -2.76 -4.46
C PHE A 155 -8.87 -2.06 -3.45
N GLY A 156 -8.34 -1.01 -2.86
CA GLY A 156 -9.02 -0.02 -2.04
C GLY A 156 -9.21 1.27 -2.82
N TYR A 157 -10.37 1.91 -2.72
CA TYR A 157 -10.59 3.22 -3.31
C TYR A 157 -11.42 4.13 -2.41
N ALA A 158 -11.10 5.43 -2.43
CA ALA A 158 -11.93 6.48 -1.85
C ALA A 158 -11.77 7.78 -2.63
N CYS A 159 -12.81 8.61 -2.63
CA CYS A 159 -12.80 9.95 -3.22
C CYS A 159 -13.75 10.89 -2.46
N ARG A 160 -13.64 12.21 -2.67
CA ARG A 160 -14.51 13.20 -2.02
C ARG A 160 -15.85 13.47 -2.73
N GLU A 161 -16.19 12.70 -3.75
CA GLU A 161 -17.37 12.95 -4.59
C GLU A 161 -18.69 12.83 -3.83
N THR A 162 -18.72 12.04 -2.76
CA THR A 162 -19.91 11.80 -1.93
C THR A 162 -19.58 11.82 -0.44
N PRO A 163 -20.57 12.04 0.46
CA PRO A 163 -20.34 12.09 1.91
C PRO A 163 -19.73 10.81 2.51
N ASP A 164 -19.93 9.67 1.85
CA ASP A 164 -19.43 8.35 2.30
C ASP A 164 -18.06 7.99 1.70
N LEU A 165 -17.45 8.94 1.01
CA LEU A 165 -16.17 8.85 0.32
C LEU A 165 -16.16 7.79 -0.80
N MET A 166 -17.26 7.74 -1.56
CA MET A 166 -17.49 6.83 -2.70
C MET A 166 -17.60 7.58 -4.03
N PRO A 167 -17.29 6.95 -5.18
CA PRO A 167 -17.58 7.52 -6.48
C PRO A 167 -19.08 7.78 -6.64
N ALA A 168 -19.45 8.95 -7.16
CA ALA A 168 -20.86 9.35 -7.24
C ALA A 168 -21.75 8.38 -8.06
N PRO A 169 -21.32 7.85 -9.23
CA PRO A 169 -22.18 7.01 -10.07
C PRO A 169 -22.65 5.73 -9.36
N ILE A 170 -21.73 4.97 -8.75
CA ILE A 170 -22.06 3.74 -8.03
C ILE A 170 -22.82 4.02 -6.73
N TYR A 171 -22.47 5.11 -6.03
CA TYR A 171 -23.15 5.54 -4.82
C TYR A 171 -24.65 5.76 -5.07
N TYR A 172 -24.97 6.53 -6.11
CA TYR A 172 -26.37 6.81 -6.45
C TYR A 172 -27.09 5.61 -7.06
N ALA A 173 -26.42 4.78 -7.86
CA ALA A 173 -27.00 3.54 -8.37
C ALA A 173 -27.43 2.60 -7.22
N HIS A 174 -26.60 2.43 -6.19
CA HIS A 174 -26.96 1.70 -4.97
C HIS A 174 -28.11 2.36 -4.21
N LYS A 175 -28.00 3.66 -3.95
CA LYS A 175 -28.93 4.39 -3.11
C LYS A 175 -30.36 4.38 -3.67
N ILE A 176 -30.51 4.44 -5.00
CA ILE A 176 -31.82 4.31 -5.66
C ILE A 176 -32.46 2.96 -5.33
N LEU A 177 -31.73 1.85 -5.51
CA LEU A 177 -32.28 0.52 -5.26
C LEU A 177 -32.48 0.22 -3.78
N GLU A 178 -31.59 0.71 -2.92
CA GLU A 178 -31.74 0.58 -1.46
C GLU A 178 -32.99 1.34 -0.99
N THR A 179 -33.19 2.58 -1.46
CA THR A 179 -34.37 3.40 -1.12
C THR A 179 -35.68 2.72 -1.57
N ILE A 180 -35.72 2.21 -2.80
CA ILE A 180 -36.90 1.50 -3.34
C ILE A 180 -37.12 0.18 -2.59
N SER A 181 -36.07 -0.57 -2.24
CA SER A 181 -36.21 -1.83 -1.51
C SER A 181 -36.76 -1.62 -0.10
N ILE A 182 -36.27 -0.60 0.62
CA ILE A 182 -36.81 -0.21 1.94
C ILE A 182 -38.31 0.09 1.83
N ALA A 183 -38.69 0.95 0.89
CA ALA A 183 -40.10 1.33 0.70
C ALA A 183 -40.98 0.12 0.31
N ARG A 184 -40.46 -0.79 -0.53
CA ARG A 184 -41.14 -2.05 -0.89
C ARG A 184 -41.38 -2.94 0.34
N HIS A 185 -40.40 -3.03 1.24
CA HIS A 185 -40.49 -3.84 2.47
C HIS A 185 -41.44 -3.27 3.52
N GLU A 186 -41.71 -1.96 3.49
CA GLU A 186 -42.75 -1.33 4.33
C GLU A 186 -44.16 -1.77 3.90
N GLN A 187 -44.32 -2.31 2.68
CA GLN A 187 -45.56 -2.89 2.15
C GLN A 187 -46.77 -1.93 2.16
N GLU A 188 -46.55 -0.66 1.85
CA GLU A 188 -47.60 0.35 1.79
C GLU A 188 -48.02 0.69 0.35
N GLY A 189 -49.34 0.81 0.13
CA GLY A 189 -49.91 1.28 -1.13
C GLY A 189 -49.49 0.47 -2.36
N GLU A 190 -49.26 1.17 -3.48
CA GLU A 190 -48.93 0.54 -4.77
C GLU A 190 -47.53 -0.10 -4.79
N LEU A 191 -46.63 0.21 -3.85
CA LEU A 191 -45.30 -0.41 -3.77
C LEU A 191 -45.36 -1.91 -3.49
N THR A 192 -46.45 -2.39 -2.88
CA THR A 192 -46.71 -3.83 -2.69
C THR A 192 -46.76 -4.62 -4.00
N LYS A 193 -47.00 -3.93 -5.12
CA LYS A 193 -47.03 -4.52 -6.46
C LYS A 193 -45.65 -4.55 -7.12
N LEU A 194 -44.60 -3.97 -6.52
CA LEU A 194 -43.22 -4.14 -6.98
C LEU A 194 -42.67 -5.50 -6.54
N GLY A 195 -41.95 -6.15 -7.44
CA GLY A 195 -41.24 -7.39 -7.19
C GLY A 195 -39.83 -7.14 -6.60
N PRO A 196 -39.15 -8.20 -6.12
CA PRO A 196 -37.81 -8.06 -5.54
C PRO A 196 -36.71 -7.71 -6.55
N ASP A 197 -36.80 -8.17 -7.80
CA ASP A 197 -35.74 -7.99 -8.81
C ASP A 197 -35.76 -6.57 -9.41
N ALA A 198 -34.64 -5.87 -9.34
CA ALA A 198 -34.47 -4.55 -9.92
C ALA A 198 -33.02 -4.26 -10.29
N LYS A 199 -32.83 -3.41 -11.30
CA LYS A 199 -31.55 -2.98 -11.85
C LYS A 199 -31.57 -1.47 -12.04
N SER A 200 -30.52 -0.77 -11.62
CA SER A 200 -30.35 0.67 -11.82
C SER A 200 -29.05 0.96 -12.57
N GLN A 201 -29.05 1.99 -13.40
CA GLN A 201 -27.83 2.50 -14.03
C GLN A 201 -27.90 4.02 -14.08
N ILE A 202 -26.82 4.68 -13.65
CA ILE A 202 -26.74 6.13 -13.52
C ILE A 202 -25.53 6.62 -14.29
N THR A 203 -25.77 7.57 -15.20
CA THR A 203 -24.73 8.29 -15.93
C THR A 203 -24.62 9.70 -15.38
N ILE A 204 -23.42 10.07 -14.92
CA ILE A 204 -23.13 11.40 -14.38
C ILE A 204 -22.26 12.16 -15.38
N ARG A 205 -22.62 13.42 -15.61
CA ARG A 205 -21.80 14.41 -16.33
C ARG A 205 -20.76 14.95 -15.34
N TYR A 206 -19.50 14.75 -15.65
CA TYR A 206 -18.38 15.32 -14.92
C TYR A 206 -17.90 16.59 -15.62
N ARG A 207 -17.62 17.64 -14.84
CA ARG A 207 -16.90 18.83 -15.29
C ARG A 207 -15.71 19.10 -14.39
N HIS A 208 -14.57 19.46 -14.98
CA HIS A 208 -13.32 19.67 -14.24
C HIS A 208 -12.97 18.49 -13.30
N GLY A 209 -13.31 17.27 -13.72
CA GLY A 209 -13.10 16.04 -12.96
C GLY A 209 -14.00 15.87 -11.73
N LYS A 210 -15.07 16.65 -11.58
CA LYS A 210 -16.04 16.55 -10.48
C LYS A 210 -17.44 16.20 -11.00
N PRO A 211 -18.23 15.42 -10.26
CA PRO A 211 -19.62 15.14 -10.63
C PRO A 211 -20.45 16.43 -10.56
N GLU A 212 -21.13 16.78 -11.64
CA GLU A 212 -21.92 18.00 -11.73
C GLU A 212 -23.43 17.71 -11.71
N GLU A 213 -23.90 16.83 -12.60
CA GLU A 213 -25.32 16.51 -12.72
C GLU A 213 -25.57 15.12 -13.34
N VAL A 214 -26.75 14.56 -13.08
CA VAL A 214 -27.19 13.27 -13.62
C VAL A 214 -27.72 13.46 -15.04
N ALA A 215 -27.06 12.82 -16.01
CA ALA A 215 -27.39 12.92 -17.43
C ALA A 215 -28.36 11.83 -17.91
N SER A 216 -28.32 10.65 -17.29
CA SER A 216 -29.22 9.55 -17.63
C SER A 216 -29.53 8.70 -16.41
N ILE A 217 -30.79 8.29 -16.29
CA ILE A 217 -31.31 7.40 -15.26
C ILE A 217 -31.97 6.21 -15.96
N VAL A 218 -31.50 5.01 -15.66
CA VAL A 218 -32.13 3.76 -16.07
C VAL A 218 -32.58 3.01 -14.83
N LEU A 219 -33.84 2.58 -14.80
CA LEU A 219 -34.36 1.66 -13.80
C LEU A 219 -35.18 0.59 -14.51
N SER A 220 -34.88 -0.67 -14.24
CA SER A 220 -35.73 -1.80 -14.59
C SER A 220 -36.13 -2.50 -13.31
N THR A 221 -37.40 -2.47 -12.95
CA THR A 221 -37.92 -3.07 -11.71
C THR A 221 -39.07 -4.02 -12.00
N GLN A 222 -38.99 -5.19 -11.38
CA GLN A 222 -40.02 -6.20 -11.44
C GLN A 222 -41.33 -5.66 -10.84
N HIS A 223 -42.46 -6.06 -11.40
CA HIS A 223 -43.79 -5.74 -10.87
C HIS A 223 -44.75 -6.89 -11.10
N ILE A 224 -45.67 -7.10 -10.16
CA ILE A 224 -46.60 -8.23 -10.15
C ILE A 224 -47.83 -7.92 -11.02
N ASP A 225 -48.21 -6.66 -11.12
CA ASP A 225 -49.38 -6.22 -11.89
C ASP A 225 -49.05 -6.14 -13.39
N SER A 226 -49.48 -7.14 -14.16
CA SER A 226 -49.23 -7.18 -15.61
C SER A 226 -49.97 -6.08 -16.40
N GLY A 227 -50.84 -5.30 -15.76
CA GLY A 227 -51.48 -4.12 -16.35
C GLY A 227 -50.61 -2.86 -16.32
N TRP A 228 -49.49 -2.86 -15.59
CA TRP A 228 -48.61 -1.71 -15.51
C TRP A 228 -47.79 -1.53 -16.79
N ASP A 229 -47.74 -0.28 -17.27
CA ASP A 229 -46.84 0.18 -18.31
C ASP A 229 -45.67 0.98 -17.70
N SER A 230 -44.73 1.40 -18.55
CA SER A 230 -43.55 2.17 -18.13
C SER A 230 -43.93 3.49 -17.44
N ASN A 231 -45.01 4.15 -17.85
CA ASN A 231 -45.46 5.42 -17.26
C ASN A 231 -45.98 5.23 -15.84
N LYS A 232 -46.77 4.18 -15.62
CA LYS A 232 -47.27 3.84 -14.28
C LYS A 232 -46.11 3.51 -13.36
N VAL A 233 -45.18 2.66 -13.79
CA VAL A 233 -43.96 2.34 -13.00
C VAL A 233 -43.19 3.61 -12.68
N HIS A 234 -42.96 4.47 -13.67
CA HIS A 234 -42.26 5.74 -13.50
C HIS A 234 -42.89 6.61 -12.41
N SER A 235 -44.22 6.82 -12.46
CA SER A 235 -44.93 7.64 -11.47
C SER A 235 -44.76 7.15 -10.02
N ILE A 236 -44.55 5.84 -9.84
CA ILE A 236 -44.39 5.22 -8.51
C ILE A 236 -42.97 5.36 -8.00
N VAL A 237 -41.97 5.16 -8.87
CA VAL A 237 -40.55 5.09 -8.47
C VAL A 237 -39.85 6.44 -8.48
N GLU A 238 -40.34 7.40 -9.28
CA GLU A 238 -39.72 8.72 -9.42
C GLU A 238 -39.51 9.46 -8.08
N PRO A 239 -40.49 9.50 -7.14
CA PRO A 239 -40.28 10.16 -5.85
C PRO A 239 -39.07 9.59 -5.08
N TYR A 240 -38.90 8.27 -5.12
CA TYR A 240 -37.80 7.57 -4.45
C TYR A 240 -36.46 7.76 -5.17
N ILE A 241 -36.47 7.83 -6.50
CA ILE A 241 -35.27 8.17 -7.29
C ILE A 241 -34.82 9.59 -6.95
N ARG A 242 -35.73 10.56 -6.91
CA ARG A 242 -35.43 11.95 -6.54
C ARG A 242 -34.92 12.06 -5.10
N GLN A 243 -35.51 11.30 -4.17
CA GLN A 243 -35.02 11.20 -2.80
C GLN A 243 -33.58 10.66 -2.73
N ALA A 244 -33.28 9.58 -3.47
CA ALA A 244 -31.95 9.00 -3.51
C ALA A 244 -30.91 9.96 -4.12
N LEU A 245 -31.30 10.73 -5.14
CA LEU A 245 -30.47 11.68 -5.87
C LEU A 245 -30.41 13.08 -5.23
N ALA A 246 -31.01 13.32 -4.06
CA ALA A 246 -31.12 14.66 -3.47
C ALA A 246 -29.78 15.42 -3.29
N GLY A 247 -28.64 14.71 -3.30
CA GLY A 247 -27.30 15.31 -3.20
C GLY A 247 -26.64 15.67 -4.55
N LEU A 248 -27.32 15.46 -5.68
CA LEU A 248 -26.79 15.76 -7.02
C LEU A 248 -27.93 16.24 -7.94
N LYS A 249 -27.69 17.33 -8.68
CA LYS A 249 -28.69 17.87 -9.61
C LYS A 249 -29.05 16.81 -10.67
N ILE A 250 -30.33 16.65 -10.95
CA ILE A 250 -30.80 15.96 -12.16
C ILE A 250 -30.83 16.99 -13.28
N ALA A 251 -30.13 16.73 -14.38
CA ALA A 251 -30.01 17.69 -15.47
C ALA A 251 -31.39 17.99 -16.10
N ASP A 252 -31.57 19.20 -16.61
CA ASP A 252 -32.82 19.60 -17.27
C ASP A 252 -33.05 18.79 -18.56
N ASP A 253 -31.96 18.32 -19.19
CA ASP A 253 -31.92 17.42 -20.35
C ASP A 253 -31.75 15.93 -19.98
N CYS A 254 -31.97 15.55 -18.72
CA CYS A 254 -31.77 14.18 -18.24
C CYS A 254 -32.67 13.17 -18.97
N ARG A 255 -32.09 12.05 -19.39
CA ARG A 255 -32.83 10.96 -20.04
C ARG A 255 -33.31 9.94 -19.03
N TRP A 256 -34.62 9.70 -19.00
CA TRP A 256 -35.24 8.72 -18.11
C TRP A 256 -35.66 7.47 -18.89
N TYR A 257 -35.12 6.32 -18.48
CA TYR A 257 -35.43 5.00 -19.04
C TYR A 257 -35.98 4.10 -17.92
N ILE A 258 -37.28 4.24 -17.64
CA ILE A 258 -37.95 3.45 -16.61
C ILE A 258 -38.71 2.31 -17.26
N ASN A 259 -38.32 1.07 -16.94
CA ASN A 259 -38.80 -0.16 -17.56
C ASN A 259 -38.92 -0.02 -19.10
N PRO A 260 -37.82 0.29 -19.81
CA PRO A 260 -37.87 0.61 -21.25
C PRO A 260 -38.36 -0.56 -22.12
N THR A 261 -38.27 -1.80 -21.62
CA THR A 261 -38.79 -3.01 -22.27
C THR A 261 -40.29 -3.25 -21.99
N GLY A 262 -40.95 -2.35 -21.27
CA GLY A 262 -42.35 -2.46 -20.87
C GLY A 262 -42.52 -3.35 -19.63
N LYS A 263 -43.07 -4.54 -19.82
CA LYS A 263 -43.45 -5.44 -18.70
C LYS A 263 -42.24 -6.21 -18.17
N PHE A 264 -42.13 -6.28 -16.84
CA PHE A 264 -41.11 -7.06 -16.15
C PHE A 264 -41.78 -7.83 -15.00
N VAL A 265 -42.55 -8.87 -15.35
CA VAL A 265 -43.34 -9.64 -14.38
C VAL A 265 -42.57 -10.86 -13.85
N ILE A 266 -41.88 -11.57 -14.75
CA ILE A 266 -41.01 -12.70 -14.40
C ILE A 266 -39.61 -12.16 -14.15
N GLY A 267 -39.07 -12.42 -12.95
CA GLY A 267 -37.76 -11.92 -12.50
C GLY A 267 -37.17 -12.87 -11.46
N GLY A 268 -35.95 -12.59 -11.01
CA GLY A 268 -35.22 -13.49 -10.12
C GLY A 268 -34.78 -14.79 -10.81
N PRO A 269 -34.58 -15.88 -10.05
CA PRO A 269 -34.04 -17.14 -10.57
C PRO A 269 -34.91 -17.84 -11.62
N ASP A 270 -36.18 -17.47 -11.72
CA ASP A 270 -37.09 -17.97 -12.76
C ASP A 270 -36.85 -17.29 -14.12
N GLY A 271 -36.36 -16.05 -14.10
CA GLY A 271 -36.02 -15.30 -15.31
C GLY A 271 -34.56 -15.52 -15.75
N ASP A 272 -33.62 -15.55 -14.79
CA ASP A 272 -32.18 -15.61 -15.05
C ASP A 272 -31.48 -16.50 -14.00
N ALA A 273 -30.46 -17.27 -14.41
CA ALA A 273 -29.61 -18.00 -13.46
C ALA A 273 -28.69 -17.05 -12.67
N GLY A 274 -28.46 -17.36 -11.40
CA GLY A 274 -27.60 -16.60 -10.49
C GLY A 274 -26.45 -17.42 -9.94
N LEU A 275 -25.29 -16.79 -9.76
CA LEU A 275 -24.13 -17.38 -9.10
C LEU A 275 -23.47 -16.37 -8.14
N THR A 276 -22.96 -16.87 -7.01
CA THR A 276 -22.16 -16.09 -6.06
C THR A 276 -20.97 -15.44 -6.77
N GLY A 277 -20.66 -14.18 -6.43
CA GLY A 277 -19.47 -13.49 -6.94
C GLY A 277 -19.57 -13.02 -8.40
N ARG A 278 -20.77 -12.95 -8.99
CA ARG A 278 -20.95 -12.42 -10.36
C ARG A 278 -21.24 -10.91 -10.45
N LYS A 279 -21.20 -10.22 -9.31
CA LYS A 279 -21.48 -8.78 -9.18
C LYS A 279 -20.36 -8.00 -8.49
N ILE A 280 -19.10 -8.45 -8.62
CA ILE A 280 -17.93 -7.87 -7.93
C ILE A 280 -17.69 -6.37 -8.20
N ILE A 281 -18.03 -5.86 -9.38
CA ILE A 281 -17.90 -4.42 -9.69
C ILE A 281 -19.02 -3.61 -9.00
N VAL A 282 -20.22 -4.19 -8.92
CA VAL A 282 -21.34 -3.62 -8.14
C VAL A 282 -21.02 -3.67 -6.65
N ASP A 283 -20.31 -4.69 -6.18
CA ASP A 283 -19.93 -4.79 -4.75
C ASP A 283 -18.89 -3.77 -4.30
N THR A 284 -18.16 -3.19 -5.25
CA THR A 284 -17.01 -2.34 -5.00
C THR A 284 -17.23 -0.90 -5.44
N TYR A 285 -16.65 -0.50 -6.57
CA TYR A 285 -16.52 0.91 -6.96
C TYR A 285 -17.18 1.23 -8.30
N GLY A 286 -18.00 0.32 -8.85
CA GLY A 286 -18.76 0.55 -10.08
C GLY A 286 -17.92 0.91 -11.31
N GLY A 287 -16.68 0.43 -11.36
CA GLY A 287 -15.73 0.70 -12.46
C GLY A 287 -14.86 1.93 -12.26
N ALA A 288 -15.07 2.74 -11.21
CA ALA A 288 -14.26 3.93 -10.94
C ALA A 288 -12.82 3.62 -10.50
N ALA A 289 -12.57 2.39 -10.06
CA ALA A 289 -11.26 1.90 -9.65
C ALA A 289 -11.03 0.47 -10.17
N PRO A 290 -9.77 0.03 -10.32
CA PRO A 290 -9.45 -1.35 -10.67
C PRO A 290 -9.99 -2.34 -9.65
N HIS A 291 -10.14 -3.59 -10.08
CA HIS A 291 -10.57 -4.71 -9.24
C HIS A 291 -9.62 -5.89 -9.45
N GLY A 292 -9.30 -6.63 -8.39
CA GLY A 292 -8.32 -7.72 -8.47
C GLY A 292 -8.91 -9.11 -8.80
N GLY A 293 -10.22 -9.19 -8.95
CA GLY A 293 -10.95 -10.37 -9.45
C GLY A 293 -11.63 -11.23 -8.38
N GLY A 294 -11.14 -11.20 -7.14
CA GLY A 294 -11.70 -11.98 -6.04
C GLY A 294 -13.11 -11.55 -5.61
N ALA A 295 -14.06 -12.47 -5.58
CA ALA A 295 -15.38 -12.25 -5.00
C ALA A 295 -15.35 -12.23 -3.45
N PHE A 296 -16.36 -11.61 -2.83
CA PHE A 296 -16.44 -11.50 -1.37
C PHE A 296 -17.38 -12.52 -0.72
N SER A 297 -18.63 -12.61 -1.17
CA SER A 297 -19.67 -13.40 -0.53
C SER A 297 -19.32 -14.87 -0.42
N GLY A 298 -19.69 -15.49 0.71
CA GLY A 298 -19.41 -16.91 0.97
C GLY A 298 -18.03 -17.21 1.55
N LYS A 299 -17.14 -16.22 1.60
CA LYS A 299 -15.78 -16.40 2.13
C LYS A 299 -15.68 -15.96 3.59
N ASP A 300 -15.03 -16.75 4.43
CA ASP A 300 -14.59 -16.26 5.73
C ASP A 300 -13.43 -15.26 5.60
N THR A 301 -12.94 -14.74 6.72
CA THR A 301 -12.04 -13.59 6.74
C THR A 301 -10.56 -13.94 6.64
N THR A 302 -10.19 -15.22 6.64
CA THR A 302 -8.83 -15.65 6.26
C THR A 302 -8.59 -15.54 4.75
N LYS A 303 -9.66 -15.46 3.95
CA LYS A 303 -9.56 -15.27 2.50
C LYS A 303 -9.28 -13.79 2.23
N VAL A 304 -8.07 -13.51 1.79
CA VAL A 304 -7.59 -12.14 1.53
C VAL A 304 -8.44 -11.39 0.52
N ASP A 305 -9.13 -12.08 -0.40
CA ASP A 305 -10.08 -11.47 -1.34
C ASP A 305 -11.10 -10.57 -0.64
N ARG A 306 -11.58 -11.01 0.53
CA ARG A 306 -12.52 -10.26 1.35
C ARG A 306 -11.79 -9.34 2.33
N SER A 307 -10.95 -9.91 3.18
CA SER A 307 -10.38 -9.16 4.31
C SER A 307 -9.39 -8.08 3.86
N ALA A 308 -8.52 -8.36 2.88
CA ALA A 308 -7.58 -7.38 2.37
C ALA A 308 -8.25 -6.32 1.47
N ALA A 309 -9.32 -6.66 0.74
CA ALA A 309 -10.13 -5.65 0.04
C ALA A 309 -10.80 -4.68 1.02
N TYR A 310 -11.32 -5.19 2.15
CA TYR A 310 -11.86 -4.35 3.22
C TYR A 310 -10.77 -3.49 3.88
N ALA A 311 -9.59 -4.04 4.14
CA ALA A 311 -8.46 -3.29 4.66
C ALA A 311 -8.00 -2.19 3.68
N ALA A 312 -7.90 -2.50 2.40
CA ALA A 312 -7.52 -1.53 1.37
C ALA A 312 -8.54 -0.39 1.28
N ARG A 313 -9.86 -0.69 1.32
CA ARG A 313 -10.92 0.32 1.42
C ARG A 313 -10.75 1.18 2.67
N TYR A 314 -10.57 0.55 3.83
CA TYR A 314 -10.40 1.23 5.11
C TYR A 314 -9.24 2.21 5.08
N LEU A 315 -8.09 1.78 4.57
CA LEU A 315 -6.90 2.62 4.43
C LEU A 315 -7.13 3.76 3.44
N ALA A 316 -7.64 3.48 2.23
CA ALA A 316 -7.90 4.51 1.22
C ALA A 316 -8.88 5.57 1.73
N LYS A 317 -9.94 5.13 2.41
CA LYS A 317 -10.93 5.99 3.05
C LYS A 317 -10.30 6.86 4.14
N ASN A 318 -9.42 6.31 4.96
CA ASN A 318 -8.71 7.06 6.00
C ASN A 318 -7.72 8.08 5.41
N VAL A 319 -7.02 7.75 4.32
CA VAL A 319 -6.14 8.69 3.59
C VAL A 319 -6.92 9.91 3.10
N VAL A 320 -8.08 9.68 2.44
CA VAL A 320 -8.94 10.77 1.96
C VAL A 320 -9.58 11.53 3.12
N ALA A 321 -10.10 10.83 4.13
CA ALA A 321 -10.68 11.46 5.32
C ALA A 321 -9.66 12.32 6.09
N ALA A 322 -8.38 11.95 6.07
CA ALA A 322 -7.31 12.72 6.68
C ALA A 322 -6.97 14.01 5.93
N GLY A 323 -7.46 14.21 4.70
CA GLY A 323 -7.07 15.38 3.91
C GLY A 323 -5.71 15.24 3.25
N LEU A 324 -5.17 14.03 3.16
CA LEU A 324 -3.90 13.79 2.47
C LEU A 324 -4.08 13.82 0.95
N ALA A 325 -5.24 13.42 0.44
CA ALA A 325 -5.59 13.49 -0.98
C ALA A 325 -7.13 13.63 -1.16
N ASP A 326 -7.56 14.06 -2.34
CA ASP A 326 -8.99 14.04 -2.71
C ASP A 326 -9.44 12.68 -3.27
N ARG A 327 -8.49 11.90 -3.82
CA ARG A 327 -8.70 10.54 -4.33
C ARG A 327 -7.52 9.66 -3.97
N CYS A 328 -7.80 8.43 -3.57
CA CYS A 328 -6.76 7.45 -3.23
C CYS A 328 -7.16 6.07 -3.75
N THR A 329 -6.30 5.46 -4.55
CA THR A 329 -6.35 4.03 -4.89
C THR A 329 -5.19 3.33 -4.20
N ILE A 330 -5.46 2.20 -3.55
CA ILE A 330 -4.46 1.35 -2.92
C ILE A 330 -4.58 -0.04 -3.53
N GLN A 331 -3.47 -0.62 -3.97
CA GLN A 331 -3.38 -2.04 -4.32
C GLN A 331 -2.59 -2.78 -3.23
N ILE A 332 -3.05 -3.97 -2.86
CA ILE A 332 -2.34 -4.90 -1.98
C ILE A 332 -2.29 -6.25 -2.68
N SER A 333 -1.15 -6.95 -2.62
CA SER A 333 -1.01 -8.30 -3.19
C SER A 333 -0.41 -9.30 -2.21
N TYR A 334 -0.87 -10.55 -2.26
CA TYR A 334 -0.38 -11.65 -1.43
C TYR A 334 0.01 -12.86 -2.27
N ALA A 335 0.96 -13.64 -1.76
CA ALA A 335 1.21 -15.01 -2.19
C ALA A 335 0.64 -15.99 -1.15
N ILE A 336 0.18 -17.14 -1.62
CA ILE A 336 -0.33 -18.20 -0.75
C ILE A 336 0.71 -18.59 0.32
N GLY A 337 0.27 -18.71 1.57
CA GLY A 337 1.10 -19.08 2.71
C GLY A 337 2.04 -17.98 3.24
N VAL A 338 2.03 -16.78 2.66
CA VAL A 338 2.80 -15.62 3.14
C VAL A 338 1.87 -14.70 3.93
N ALA A 339 2.28 -14.30 5.14
CA ALA A 339 1.51 -13.41 5.99
C ALA A 339 1.57 -11.97 5.49
N GLN A 340 2.76 -11.42 5.23
CA GLN A 340 2.88 -10.02 4.84
C GLN A 340 2.59 -9.81 3.34
N PRO A 341 2.00 -8.66 2.95
CA PRO A 341 1.75 -8.37 1.55
C PRO A 341 3.07 -8.22 0.77
N LEU A 342 3.12 -8.83 -0.43
CA LEU A 342 4.26 -8.73 -1.34
C LEU A 342 4.47 -7.30 -1.82
N SER A 343 3.38 -6.58 -2.07
CA SER A 343 3.41 -5.20 -2.53
C SER A 343 2.26 -4.40 -1.93
N ILE A 344 2.53 -3.10 -1.75
CA ILE A 344 1.52 -2.08 -1.48
C ILE A 344 1.83 -0.97 -2.47
N TYR A 345 0.88 -0.65 -3.34
CA TYR A 345 0.98 0.44 -4.30
C TYR A 345 -0.08 1.48 -4.00
N VAL A 346 0.32 2.74 -3.91
CA VAL A 346 -0.60 3.88 -3.69
C VAL A 346 -0.62 4.77 -4.92
N ASN A 347 -1.81 5.25 -5.29
CA ASN A 347 -1.99 6.28 -6.31
C ASN A 347 -2.94 7.36 -5.77
N LEU A 348 -2.43 8.58 -5.59
CA LEU A 348 -3.18 9.73 -5.07
C LEU A 348 -3.79 10.59 -6.19
N HIS A 349 -3.75 10.09 -7.43
CA HIS A 349 -4.35 10.71 -8.62
C HIS A 349 -3.93 12.16 -8.85
N LYS A 350 -2.73 12.52 -8.41
CA LYS A 350 -2.20 13.90 -8.44
C LYS A 350 -3.09 14.91 -7.70
N THR A 351 -3.79 14.47 -6.66
CA THR A 351 -4.68 15.28 -5.82
C THR A 351 -4.12 15.57 -4.43
N SER A 352 -2.82 15.34 -4.24
CA SER A 352 -2.14 15.34 -2.94
C SER A 352 -0.95 16.29 -2.95
N GLN A 353 -0.59 16.79 -1.76
CA GLN A 353 0.69 17.47 -1.49
C GLN A 353 1.74 16.52 -0.88
N VAL A 354 1.31 15.36 -0.36
CA VAL A 354 2.19 14.29 0.15
C VAL A 354 2.48 13.28 -0.95
N SER A 355 3.66 12.65 -0.94
CA SER A 355 4.00 11.64 -1.94
C SER A 355 3.34 10.29 -1.66
N GLU A 356 3.07 9.52 -2.71
CA GLU A 356 2.58 8.15 -2.64
C GLU A 356 3.45 7.27 -1.72
N THR A 357 4.78 7.39 -1.82
CA THR A 357 5.75 6.64 -1.00
C THR A 357 5.64 6.96 0.50
N GLN A 358 5.36 8.22 0.86
CA GLN A 358 5.12 8.58 2.27
C GLN A 358 3.86 7.89 2.79
N VAL A 359 2.80 7.85 1.97
CA VAL A 359 1.54 7.18 2.32
C VAL A 359 1.73 5.67 2.44
N GLU A 360 2.46 5.04 1.51
CA GLU A 360 2.82 3.61 1.59
C GLU A 360 3.56 3.28 2.89
N THR A 361 4.53 4.11 3.26
CA THR A 361 5.30 3.95 4.50
C THR A 361 4.41 4.13 5.73
N ALA A 362 3.53 5.13 5.72
CA ALA A 362 2.60 5.39 6.82
C ALA A 362 1.60 4.24 7.00
N ILE A 363 1.04 3.70 5.90
CA ILE A 363 0.12 2.56 5.91
C ILE A 363 0.74 1.36 6.63
N ARG A 364 2.00 1.01 6.29
CA ARG A 364 2.72 -0.12 6.91
C ARG A 364 2.92 0.06 8.42
N LYS A 365 2.98 1.29 8.91
CA LYS A 365 3.15 1.60 10.34
C LYS A 365 1.85 1.59 11.12
N VAL A 366 0.76 2.07 10.53
CA VAL A 366 -0.51 2.28 11.25
C VAL A 366 -1.41 1.05 11.32
N MET A 367 -1.18 0.07 10.43
CA MET A 367 -1.98 -1.16 10.40
C MET A 367 -1.12 -2.34 9.95
N ASP A 368 -1.14 -3.41 10.74
CA ASP A 368 -0.60 -4.70 10.32
C ASP A 368 -1.49 -5.32 9.25
N LEU A 369 -0.91 -5.54 8.07
CA LEU A 369 -1.59 -6.04 6.89
C LEU A 369 -1.44 -7.54 6.69
N SER A 370 -0.97 -8.30 7.67
CA SER A 370 -1.18 -9.75 7.60
C SER A 370 -2.67 -10.10 7.70
N PRO A 371 -3.12 -11.25 7.17
CA PRO A 371 -4.49 -11.73 7.35
C PRO A 371 -4.94 -11.67 8.81
N SER A 372 -4.09 -12.12 9.73
CA SER A 372 -4.31 -12.03 11.18
C SER A 372 -4.40 -10.59 11.69
N GLY A 373 -3.48 -9.73 11.27
CA GLY A 373 -3.47 -8.30 11.62
C GLY A 373 -4.76 -7.59 11.21
N ILE A 374 -5.20 -7.81 9.97
CA ILE A 374 -6.44 -7.26 9.40
C ILE A 374 -7.66 -7.72 10.20
N ARG A 375 -7.80 -9.04 10.40
CA ARG A 375 -8.94 -9.64 11.11
C ARG A 375 -9.04 -9.12 12.55
N ARG A 376 -7.90 -8.97 13.23
CA ARG A 376 -7.82 -8.41 14.59
C ARG A 376 -8.23 -6.94 14.61
N HIS A 377 -7.64 -6.12 13.75
CA HIS A 377 -7.86 -4.67 13.72
C HIS A 377 -9.31 -4.34 13.38
N LEU A 378 -9.86 -4.97 12.35
CA LEU A 378 -11.24 -4.74 11.88
C LEU A 378 -12.29 -5.58 12.63
N LYS A 379 -11.86 -6.48 13.54
CA LYS A 379 -12.72 -7.35 14.36
C LYS A 379 -13.69 -8.20 13.53
N LEU A 380 -13.15 -8.86 12.51
CA LEU A 380 -13.93 -9.52 11.46
C LEU A 380 -14.49 -10.92 11.83
N ASN A 381 -14.00 -11.59 12.86
CA ASN A 381 -14.49 -12.94 13.21
C ASN A 381 -15.87 -12.93 13.91
N LYS A 382 -16.91 -12.47 13.21
CA LYS A 382 -18.26 -12.21 13.71
C LYS A 382 -19.30 -12.37 12.59
N PRO A 383 -20.58 -12.62 12.92
CA PRO A 383 -21.65 -12.75 11.94
C PRO A 383 -22.18 -11.37 11.48
N ILE A 384 -21.53 -10.76 10.49
CA ILE A 384 -21.81 -9.40 10.02
C ILE A 384 -21.92 -9.29 8.49
N TYR A 385 -21.99 -10.40 7.76
CA TYR A 385 -21.74 -10.45 6.31
C TYR A 385 -23.01 -10.49 5.45
N ALA A 386 -24.11 -11.10 5.90
CA ALA A 386 -25.32 -11.22 5.08
C ALA A 386 -25.86 -9.85 4.61
N LYS A 387 -25.65 -8.81 5.43
CA LYS A 387 -26.00 -7.42 5.11
C LYS A 387 -25.10 -6.77 4.05
N THR A 388 -23.90 -7.28 3.78
CA THR A 388 -22.98 -6.73 2.78
C THR A 388 -23.32 -7.18 1.37
N ALA A 389 -24.00 -8.32 1.24
CA ALA A 389 -24.26 -9.01 -0.03
C ALA A 389 -25.05 -8.20 -1.08
N ALA A 390 -25.71 -7.11 -0.69
CA ALA A 390 -26.43 -6.22 -1.61
C ALA A 390 -26.15 -4.75 -1.26
N TYR A 391 -26.31 -3.89 -2.27
CA TYR A 391 -26.12 -2.42 -2.18
C TYR A 391 -24.68 -2.00 -1.80
N GLY A 392 -23.70 -2.80 -2.20
CA GLY A 392 -22.29 -2.51 -2.02
C GLY A 392 -21.75 -2.89 -0.64
N HIS A 393 -20.48 -3.34 -0.63
CA HIS A 393 -19.75 -3.61 0.60
C HIS A 393 -19.16 -2.34 1.22
N PHE A 394 -19.08 -1.25 0.43
CA PHE A 394 -18.41 0.00 0.77
C PHE A 394 -19.36 1.19 0.74
N GLY A 395 -18.98 2.27 1.43
CA GLY A 395 -19.78 3.49 1.49
C GLY A 395 -20.98 3.44 2.44
N ARG A 396 -21.00 2.47 3.36
CA ARG A 396 -22.12 2.25 4.29
C ARG A 396 -21.69 2.54 5.72
N LYS A 397 -22.62 3.02 6.55
CA LYS A 397 -22.27 3.46 7.91
C LYS A 397 -21.87 2.26 8.79
N PRO A 398 -20.78 2.36 9.58
CA PRO A 398 -20.41 1.33 10.54
C PRO A 398 -21.51 1.04 11.57
N GLY A 399 -21.88 -0.22 11.74
CA GLY A 399 -22.88 -0.66 12.72
C GLY A 399 -22.29 -0.93 14.11
N ARG A 400 -23.14 -0.84 15.14
CA ARG A 400 -22.77 -1.12 16.54
C ARG A 400 -22.36 -2.59 16.77
N ASP A 401 -22.89 -3.50 15.96
CA ASP A 401 -22.55 -4.93 15.95
C ASP A 401 -21.16 -5.23 15.34
N GLY A 402 -20.51 -4.22 14.76
CA GLY A 402 -19.22 -4.35 14.07
C GLY A 402 -19.35 -4.46 12.55
N SER A 403 -20.56 -4.42 11.99
CA SER A 403 -20.75 -4.37 10.54
C SER A 403 -20.11 -3.14 9.92
N PHE A 404 -19.54 -3.30 8.72
CA PHE A 404 -18.82 -2.25 8.00
C PHE A 404 -17.73 -1.57 8.84
N SER A 405 -17.01 -2.32 9.67
CA SER A 405 -15.92 -1.77 10.50
C SER A 405 -14.83 -1.08 9.68
N TRP A 406 -14.64 -1.51 8.43
CA TRP A 406 -13.75 -0.91 7.43
C TRP A 406 -14.21 0.44 6.87
N GLU A 407 -15.41 0.92 7.22
CA GLU A 407 -15.88 2.25 6.80
C GLU A 407 -15.58 3.35 7.83
N LYS A 408 -14.93 3.01 8.95
CA LYS A 408 -14.51 3.97 9.97
C LYS A 408 -13.30 4.78 9.51
N THR A 409 -13.22 6.02 9.99
CA THR A 409 -12.13 6.97 9.68
C THR A 409 -11.27 7.27 10.92
N ASN A 410 -10.94 6.25 11.70
CA ASN A 410 -10.25 6.36 12.99
C ASN A 410 -8.72 6.22 12.90
N LEU A 411 -8.14 6.08 11.71
CA LEU A 411 -6.70 6.18 11.48
C LEU A 411 -6.25 7.59 11.05
N VAL A 412 -7.17 8.55 10.92
CA VAL A 412 -6.86 9.91 10.47
C VAL A 412 -5.73 10.55 11.26
N THR A 413 -5.80 10.53 12.60
CA THR A 413 -4.75 11.10 13.45
C THR A 413 -3.45 10.32 13.31
N ALA A 414 -3.49 8.99 13.36
CA ALA A 414 -2.30 8.15 13.25
C ALA A 414 -1.57 8.34 11.91
N LEU A 415 -2.31 8.44 10.81
CA LEU A 415 -1.75 8.72 9.48
C LEU A 415 -1.12 10.10 9.43
N LYS A 416 -1.81 11.15 9.90
CA LYS A 416 -1.26 12.50 9.93
C LYS A 416 0.01 12.57 10.75
N THR A 417 0.00 12.06 11.99
CA THR A 417 1.18 12.04 12.85
C THR A 417 2.33 11.27 12.21
N THR A 418 2.07 10.12 11.59
CA THR A 418 3.13 9.35 10.91
C THR A 418 3.70 10.10 9.71
N ILE A 419 2.85 10.78 8.92
CA ILE A 419 3.29 11.60 7.79
C ILE A 419 4.08 12.81 8.29
N GLU A 420 3.60 13.51 9.31
CA GLU A 420 4.32 14.62 9.96
C GLU A 420 5.66 14.16 10.53
N GLU A 421 5.74 12.97 11.13
CA GLU A 421 7.01 12.38 11.58
C GLU A 421 7.94 12.09 10.41
N LEU A 422 7.43 11.54 9.30
CA LEU A 422 8.23 11.30 8.09
C LEU A 422 8.69 12.62 7.45
N GLU A 423 7.84 13.65 7.43
CA GLU A 423 8.18 14.99 6.99
C GLU A 423 9.15 15.66 7.95
N MET A 424 9.03 15.43 9.26
CA MET A 424 9.96 15.93 10.25
C MET A 424 11.28 15.18 10.20
N ILE A 425 11.32 13.89 9.87
CA ILE A 425 12.56 13.17 9.56
C ILE A 425 13.15 13.75 8.27
N LYS A 426 12.33 14.02 7.24
CA LYS A 426 12.74 14.67 5.99
C LYS A 426 13.20 16.12 6.19
N MET A 427 12.61 16.85 7.14
CA MET A 427 12.97 18.22 7.53
C MET A 427 14.08 18.23 8.57
N HIS A 428 14.32 17.19 9.36
CA HIS A 428 15.53 17.08 10.17
C HIS A 428 16.71 16.62 9.31
N THR A 429 16.44 15.96 8.19
CA THR A 429 17.41 15.71 7.11
C THR A 429 17.47 16.84 6.07
N GLY A 430 16.52 17.79 6.08
CA GLY A 430 16.33 18.83 5.06
C GLY A 430 16.17 20.29 5.52
N ARG A 431 16.05 20.59 6.83
CA ARG A 431 16.23 21.94 7.41
C ARG A 431 17.71 22.22 7.27
N GLU A 432 18.05 23.18 6.39
CA GLU A 432 19.42 23.63 6.08
C GLU A 432 20.44 22.59 6.53
N ARG A 433 20.70 21.57 5.69
CA ARG A 433 21.81 20.64 5.92
C ARG A 433 22.96 21.49 6.42
N ALA A 434 23.45 21.18 7.62
CA ALA A 434 24.59 21.90 8.17
C ALA A 434 25.68 21.74 7.10
N PHE A 435 25.92 22.79 6.31
CA PHE A 435 26.78 22.67 5.16
C PHE A 435 28.17 22.32 5.67
N PHE A 436 28.66 21.14 5.31
CA PHE A 436 29.91 20.64 5.84
C PHE A 436 31.06 21.07 4.92
N GLY A 437 31.83 22.04 5.40
CA GLY A 437 33.00 22.55 4.70
C GLY A 437 32.95 24.06 4.53
N ARG A 438 33.86 24.59 3.73
CA ARG A 438 33.97 26.02 3.42
C ARG A 438 33.66 26.21 1.95
N ARG A 439 32.64 27.01 1.55
CA ARG A 439 32.37 27.27 0.12
C ARG A 439 33.34 28.26 -0.51
N LYS A 440 33.43 29.46 0.07
CA LYS A 440 34.13 30.60 -0.54
C LYS A 440 35.51 30.84 0.06
N GLY A 441 36.44 31.28 -0.76
CA GLY A 441 37.73 31.78 -0.31
C GLY A 441 38.20 32.96 -1.16
N LYS A 442 39.51 33.04 -1.41
CA LYS A 442 40.09 34.15 -2.19
C LYS A 442 39.56 34.10 -3.62
N PRO A 443 39.35 35.27 -4.28
CA PRO A 443 38.98 35.30 -5.69
C PRO A 443 39.94 34.47 -6.54
N LEU A 444 39.38 33.69 -7.49
CA LEU A 444 40.17 32.86 -8.38
C LEU A 444 40.92 33.71 -9.42
N HIS A 445 42.19 33.41 -9.64
CA HIS A 445 42.97 33.99 -10.73
C HIS A 445 42.37 33.62 -12.10
N PRO A 446 42.64 34.38 -13.18
CA PRO A 446 42.06 34.12 -14.50
C PRO A 446 42.21 32.65 -14.95
N HIS A 447 43.41 32.08 -14.80
CA HIS A 447 43.68 30.68 -15.12
C HIS A 447 42.81 29.68 -14.35
N GLN A 448 42.65 29.90 -13.05
CA GLN A 448 41.82 29.04 -12.19
C GLN A 448 40.34 29.13 -12.57
N ARG A 449 39.85 30.30 -12.99
CA ARG A 449 38.48 30.45 -13.51
C ARG A 449 38.28 29.68 -14.80
N THR A 450 39.27 29.71 -15.71
CA THR A 450 39.25 28.91 -16.94
C THR A 450 39.16 27.42 -16.64
N LEU A 451 39.97 26.90 -15.71
CA LEU A 451 39.92 25.50 -15.31
C LEU A 451 38.58 25.10 -14.69
N HIS A 452 37.98 25.96 -13.87
CA HIS A 452 36.63 25.74 -13.34
C HIS A 452 35.56 25.70 -14.43
N ALA A 453 35.67 26.56 -15.46
CA ALA A 453 34.68 26.62 -16.52
C ALA A 453 34.81 25.48 -17.55
N ILE A 454 36.03 24.98 -17.78
CA ILE A 454 36.32 24.06 -18.89
C ILE A 454 36.66 22.66 -18.41
N LEU A 455 37.47 22.51 -17.35
CA LEU A 455 37.95 21.20 -16.91
C LEU A 455 37.00 20.55 -15.91
N LEU A 456 36.48 21.30 -14.93
CA LEU A 456 35.61 20.75 -13.89
C LEU A 456 34.36 20.06 -14.46
N PRO A 457 33.61 20.62 -15.44
CA PRO A 457 32.41 19.97 -15.97
C PRO A 457 32.68 18.57 -16.56
N ASN A 458 33.88 18.33 -17.08
CA ASN A 458 34.28 17.04 -17.65
C ASN A 458 34.63 15.98 -16.59
N LEU A 459 34.88 16.41 -15.35
CA LEU A 459 35.23 15.53 -14.23
C LEU A 459 34.12 15.45 -13.18
N ARG A 460 33.12 16.32 -13.28
CA ARG A 460 32.10 16.54 -12.27
C ARG A 460 31.06 15.42 -12.27
N ILE A 461 30.74 14.91 -11.09
CA ILE A 461 29.56 14.08 -10.85
C ILE A 461 28.35 15.01 -10.73
N ASP A 462 27.24 14.61 -11.35
CA ASP A 462 25.98 15.36 -11.32
C ASP A 462 24.88 14.55 -10.61
N PRO A 463 24.69 14.76 -9.28
CA PRO A 463 23.67 14.04 -8.51
C PRO A 463 22.21 14.34 -8.88
N GLU A 464 21.97 15.26 -9.83
CA GLU A 464 20.63 15.51 -10.38
C GLU A 464 20.23 14.44 -11.42
N GLN A 465 21.17 13.65 -11.90
CA GLN A 465 20.93 12.47 -12.75
C GLN A 465 20.81 11.21 -11.89
N ASP A 466 20.15 10.17 -12.39
CA ASP A 466 20.10 8.89 -11.68
C ASP A 466 21.50 8.30 -11.51
N ALA A 467 21.80 7.78 -10.31
CA ALA A 467 23.07 7.11 -10.07
C ALA A 467 23.18 5.83 -10.90
N PRO A 468 24.35 5.55 -11.52
CA PRO A 468 24.51 4.32 -12.28
C PRO A 468 24.48 3.12 -11.34
N ALA A 469 23.89 2.01 -11.80
CA ALA A 469 23.85 0.75 -11.03
C ALA A 469 25.27 0.22 -10.71
N ASP A 470 26.23 0.50 -11.58
CA ASP A 470 27.65 0.19 -11.39
C ASP A 470 28.48 1.49 -11.44
N LEU A 471 29.09 1.86 -10.30
CA LEU A 471 29.93 3.06 -10.19
C LEU A 471 31.19 3.02 -11.06
N GLN A 472 31.65 1.85 -11.49
CA GLN A 472 32.81 1.73 -12.37
C GLN A 472 32.56 2.42 -13.72
N THR A 473 31.30 2.50 -14.15
CA THR A 473 30.88 3.18 -15.38
C THR A 473 31.10 4.69 -15.36
N LEU A 474 31.34 5.29 -14.18
CA LEU A 474 31.71 6.70 -14.08
C LEU A 474 33.07 6.99 -14.73
N PHE A 475 33.94 5.98 -14.83
CA PHE A 475 35.31 6.13 -15.32
C PHE A 475 35.40 5.67 -16.80
N PRO A 476 36.20 6.35 -17.65
CA PRO A 476 36.33 5.98 -19.05
C PRO A 476 37.33 4.82 -19.26
N ILE A 477 37.92 4.32 -18.18
CA ILE A 477 38.81 3.17 -18.14
C ILE A 477 38.22 2.13 -17.18
N PRO A 478 38.45 0.83 -17.41
CA PRO A 478 38.06 -0.19 -16.44
C PRO A 478 38.78 0.03 -15.11
N VAL A 479 38.02 0.09 -14.03
CA VAL A 479 38.53 0.17 -12.65
C VAL A 479 37.99 -1.00 -11.84
N LYS A 480 38.78 -1.55 -10.92
CA LYS A 480 38.41 -2.72 -10.11
C LYS A 480 37.75 -2.36 -8.78
N ALA A 481 38.00 -1.14 -8.31
CA ALA A 481 37.51 -0.63 -7.04
C ALA A 481 37.14 0.85 -7.18
N VAL A 482 36.22 1.33 -6.34
CA VAL A 482 35.83 2.74 -6.27
C VAL A 482 35.95 3.24 -4.84
N ARG A 483 36.75 4.29 -4.63
CA ARG A 483 36.98 4.92 -3.31
C ARG A 483 36.49 6.36 -3.30
N LEU A 484 36.07 6.82 -2.13
CA LEU A 484 35.59 8.19 -1.90
C LEU A 484 36.49 8.92 -0.90
N GLU A 485 36.96 10.11 -1.26
CA GLU A 485 37.62 11.04 -0.34
C GLU A 485 36.73 12.27 -0.09
N ILE A 486 36.40 12.51 1.18
CA ILE A 486 35.55 13.63 1.61
C ILE A 486 36.43 14.73 2.20
N GLY A 487 36.39 15.91 1.59
CA GLY A 487 37.17 17.07 2.02
C GLY A 487 38.65 16.97 1.63
N PHE A 488 38.94 16.64 0.37
CA PHE A 488 40.31 16.40 -0.10
C PHE A 488 41.24 17.63 -0.05
N GLY A 489 40.73 18.82 0.25
CA GLY A 489 41.52 20.02 0.40
C GLY A 489 42.18 20.46 -0.91
N GLY A 490 43.51 20.35 -1.01
CA GLY A 490 44.26 20.67 -2.23
C GLY A 490 44.37 19.49 -3.20
N GLY A 491 43.93 18.30 -2.79
CA GLY A 491 44.02 17.07 -3.57
C GLY A 491 45.31 16.27 -3.34
N GLU A 492 46.14 16.65 -2.35
CA GLU A 492 47.46 16.05 -2.12
C GLU A 492 47.37 14.53 -1.90
N HIS A 493 46.44 14.07 -1.05
CA HIS A 493 46.22 12.65 -0.80
C HIS A 493 45.52 11.96 -1.98
N LEU A 494 44.43 12.55 -2.47
CA LEU A 494 43.64 12.01 -3.58
C LEU A 494 44.51 11.72 -4.83
N LEU A 495 45.38 12.66 -5.20
CA LEU A 495 46.29 12.50 -6.34
C LEU A 495 47.35 11.42 -6.07
N HIS A 496 47.88 11.36 -4.86
CA HIS A 496 48.88 10.35 -4.50
C HIS A 496 48.31 8.92 -4.57
N GLU A 497 47.11 8.70 -4.02
CA GLU A 497 46.45 7.38 -4.12
C GLU A 497 46.08 7.04 -5.57
N ALA A 498 45.63 8.02 -6.37
CA ALA A 498 45.33 7.80 -7.78
C ALA A 498 46.58 7.42 -8.61
N ILE A 499 47.76 7.92 -8.25
CA ILE A 499 49.04 7.52 -8.84
C ILE A 499 49.42 6.09 -8.39
N ARG A 500 49.22 5.77 -7.11
CA ARG A 500 49.60 4.49 -6.52
C ARG A 500 48.69 3.34 -6.98
N PHE A 501 47.41 3.61 -7.19
CA PHE A 501 46.39 2.63 -7.55
C PHE A 501 45.69 3.01 -8.87
N PRO A 502 46.38 2.86 -10.02
CA PRO A 502 45.87 3.30 -11.32
C PRO A 502 44.65 2.49 -11.80
N ASP A 503 44.38 1.32 -11.22
CA ASP A 503 43.19 0.50 -11.48
C ASP A 503 42.02 0.76 -10.50
N THR A 504 42.13 1.80 -9.66
CA THR A 504 41.07 2.24 -8.74
C THR A 504 40.47 3.56 -9.21
N GLY A 505 39.14 3.63 -9.22
CA GLY A 505 38.39 4.85 -9.44
C GLY A 505 38.30 5.67 -8.14
N PHE A 506 38.58 6.96 -8.22
CA PHE A 506 38.56 7.87 -7.07
C PHE A 506 37.50 8.94 -7.28
N ILE A 507 36.64 9.10 -6.28
CA ILE A 507 35.66 10.17 -6.20
C ILE A 507 36.12 11.14 -5.11
N GLY A 508 36.39 12.39 -5.47
CA GLY A 508 36.76 13.45 -4.53
C GLY A 508 35.63 14.44 -4.31
N VAL A 509 35.29 14.72 -3.05
CA VAL A 509 34.34 15.78 -2.68
C VAL A 509 35.05 16.93 -2.00
N GLU A 510 34.90 18.15 -2.52
CA GLU A 510 35.41 19.35 -1.88
C GLU A 510 34.58 20.56 -2.29
N PRO A 511 33.75 21.10 -1.39
CA PRO A 511 32.96 22.26 -1.74
C PRO A 511 33.76 23.59 -1.64
N PHE A 512 35.02 23.56 -1.22
CA PHE A 512 35.89 24.73 -1.20
C PHE A 512 36.43 25.07 -2.59
N VAL A 513 35.96 26.19 -3.13
CA VAL A 513 36.30 26.66 -4.49
C VAL A 513 37.81 26.76 -4.73
N ASN A 514 38.61 27.24 -3.76
CA ASN A 514 40.07 27.29 -3.93
C ASN A 514 40.73 25.91 -3.79
N GLY A 515 40.14 24.96 -3.05
CA GLY A 515 40.61 23.57 -2.98
C GLY A 515 40.40 22.85 -4.30
N MET A 516 39.18 22.96 -4.84
CA MET A 516 38.83 22.50 -6.18
C MET A 516 39.73 23.11 -7.27
N ALA A 517 40.01 24.42 -7.20
CA ALA A 517 40.93 25.06 -8.14
C ALA A 517 42.36 24.50 -8.08
N LYS A 518 42.84 24.05 -6.92
CA LYS A 518 44.18 23.48 -6.77
C LYS A 518 44.28 22.11 -7.44
N ILE A 519 43.33 21.21 -7.19
CA ILE A 519 43.36 19.88 -7.81
C ILE A 519 43.17 19.97 -9.33
N LEU A 520 42.32 20.89 -9.81
CA LEU A 520 42.16 21.13 -11.25
C LEU A 520 43.47 21.60 -11.90
N GLY A 521 44.25 22.45 -11.23
CA GLY A 521 45.56 22.88 -11.73
C GLY A 521 46.60 21.76 -11.79
N GLN A 522 46.52 20.78 -10.89
CA GLN A 522 47.35 19.57 -10.97
C GLN A 522 46.88 18.64 -12.09
N LEU A 523 45.56 18.47 -12.22
CA LEU A 523 44.96 17.63 -13.26
C LEU A 523 45.13 18.20 -14.66
N GLU A 524 45.29 19.53 -14.81
CA GLU A 524 45.57 20.20 -16.09
C GLU A 524 46.78 19.60 -16.82
N ASN A 525 47.79 19.13 -16.10
CA ASN A 525 48.99 18.55 -16.70
C ASN A 525 49.10 17.02 -16.50
N ALA A 526 48.02 16.38 -16.03
CA ALA A 526 47.98 14.94 -15.75
C ALA A 526 46.74 14.26 -16.39
N PRO A 527 46.70 14.13 -17.73
CA PRO A 527 45.53 13.59 -18.44
C PRO A 527 45.19 12.13 -18.06
N ASP A 528 46.18 11.34 -17.66
CA ASP A 528 45.92 9.95 -17.23
C ASP A 528 45.17 9.88 -15.90
N LEU A 529 45.47 10.77 -14.94
CA LEU A 529 44.75 10.83 -13.67
C LEU A 529 43.28 11.26 -13.84
N ARG A 530 42.97 12.01 -14.91
CA ARG A 530 41.57 12.38 -15.23
C ARG A 530 40.70 11.19 -15.61
N LYS A 531 41.31 10.07 -16.00
CA LYS A 531 40.60 8.85 -16.35
C LYS A 531 40.13 8.13 -15.08
N CYS A 532 40.89 8.16 -13.99
CA CYS A 532 40.52 7.50 -12.74
C CYS A 532 39.95 8.44 -11.67
N ILE A 533 39.84 9.75 -11.90
CA ILE A 533 39.31 10.71 -10.92
C ILE A 533 37.98 11.33 -11.37
N ARG A 534 37.03 11.40 -10.45
CA ARG A 534 35.78 12.16 -10.55
C ARG A 534 35.64 13.09 -9.36
N LEU A 535 35.01 14.23 -9.57
CA LEU A 535 34.95 15.32 -8.59
C LEU A 535 33.51 15.74 -8.31
N TYR A 536 33.25 16.19 -7.09
CA TYR A 536 32.00 16.81 -6.72
C TYR A 536 32.27 18.05 -5.86
N ASP A 537 31.67 19.17 -6.25
CA ASP A 537 31.99 20.52 -5.77
C ASP A 537 30.95 21.10 -4.79
N ASP A 538 30.09 20.24 -4.23
CA ASP A 538 29.09 20.63 -3.23
C ASP A 538 29.10 19.66 -2.02
N ASP A 539 28.09 19.75 -1.15
CA ASP A 539 28.02 19.05 0.12
C ASP A 539 28.09 17.51 -0.02
N ALA A 540 29.06 16.88 0.64
CA ALA A 540 29.28 15.44 0.60
C ALA A 540 28.05 14.60 1.00
N THR A 541 27.15 15.13 1.84
CA THR A 541 25.90 14.44 2.17
C THR A 541 24.99 14.27 0.96
N ARG A 542 25.03 15.17 -0.03
CA ARG A 542 24.25 15.05 -1.27
C ARG A 542 24.78 13.92 -2.13
N LEU A 543 26.10 13.82 -2.24
CA LEU A 543 26.73 12.72 -2.95
C LEU A 543 26.45 11.38 -2.25
N LEU A 544 26.59 11.31 -0.92
CA LEU A 544 26.33 10.09 -0.17
C LEU A 544 24.88 9.60 -0.26
N ASP A 545 23.91 10.52 -0.33
CA ASP A 545 22.50 10.17 -0.54
C ASP A 545 22.22 9.68 -1.99
N TRP A 546 23.05 10.11 -2.95
CA TRP A 546 22.95 9.75 -4.37
C TRP A 546 23.62 8.40 -4.69
N LEU A 547 24.73 8.08 -4.01
CA LEU A 547 25.50 6.86 -4.28
C LEU A 547 24.69 5.57 -3.99
N PRO A 548 24.78 4.54 -4.86
CA PRO A 548 24.11 3.27 -4.62
C PRO A 548 24.63 2.55 -3.37
N GLY A 549 23.78 1.67 -2.81
CA GLY A 549 24.15 0.85 -1.66
C GLY A 549 25.26 -0.16 -1.99
N GLN A 550 26.20 -0.35 -1.05
CA GLN A 550 27.32 -1.29 -1.15
C GLN A 550 28.17 -1.10 -2.42
N ALA A 551 28.39 0.14 -2.84
CA ALA A 551 29.08 0.46 -4.07
C ALA A 551 30.55 0.87 -3.88
N LEU A 552 30.93 1.36 -2.69
CA LEU A 552 32.28 1.85 -2.39
C LEU A 552 33.17 0.82 -1.70
N ASP A 553 34.43 0.76 -2.11
CA ASP A 553 35.51 -0.06 -1.55
C ASP A 553 36.28 0.65 -0.42
N GLY A 554 36.03 1.95 -0.22
CA GLY A 554 36.56 2.68 0.93
C GLY A 554 36.12 4.14 0.99
N ILE A 555 36.14 4.69 2.20
CA ILE A 555 35.91 6.12 2.46
C ILE A 555 37.10 6.69 3.24
N ASP A 556 37.57 7.85 2.82
CA ASP A 556 38.66 8.59 3.43
C ASP A 556 38.15 9.98 3.88
N LEU A 557 38.33 10.32 5.17
CA LEU A 557 37.95 11.61 5.75
C LEU A 557 39.11 12.18 6.58
N PHE A 558 39.85 13.12 6.01
CA PHE A 558 41.07 13.64 6.61
C PHE A 558 40.97 15.12 6.96
N TYR A 559 41.46 15.47 8.15
CA TYR A 559 41.45 16.81 8.72
C TYR A 559 40.11 17.57 8.54
N PRO A 560 38.94 16.93 8.82
CA PRO A 560 37.65 17.61 8.71
C PRO A 560 37.57 18.79 9.69
N ASP A 561 36.72 19.78 9.39
CA ASP A 561 36.55 20.96 10.24
C ASP A 561 36.28 20.55 11.71
N PRO A 562 37.16 20.95 12.64
CA PRO A 562 37.12 20.43 13.99
C PRO A 562 36.01 21.00 14.87
N TRP A 563 35.41 22.14 14.49
CA TRP A 563 34.43 22.86 15.30
C TRP A 563 34.84 22.94 16.78
N SER A 564 35.99 23.56 17.08
CA SER A 564 36.69 23.45 18.36
C SER A 564 35.85 23.77 19.62
N LYS A 565 34.87 24.67 19.52
CA LYS A 565 33.97 25.04 20.63
C LYS A 565 32.95 23.92 20.89
N LYS A 566 32.86 23.40 22.12
CA LYS A 566 31.95 22.30 22.53
C LYS A 566 30.50 22.47 22.04
N LYS A 567 29.95 23.69 22.13
CA LYS A 567 28.60 24.01 21.63
C LYS A 567 28.38 23.76 20.13
N HIS A 568 29.45 23.63 19.34
CA HIS A 568 29.43 23.39 17.90
C HIS A 568 29.77 21.95 17.52
N TRP A 569 30.09 21.05 18.46
CA TRP A 569 30.48 19.66 18.13
C TRP A 569 29.40 18.92 17.35
N LYS A 570 28.12 19.26 17.54
CA LYS A 570 27.00 18.75 16.74
C LYS A 570 27.09 19.06 15.23
N ARG A 571 27.98 19.98 14.82
CA ARG A 571 28.26 20.35 13.42
C ARG A 571 29.44 19.58 12.83
N ARG A 572 30.04 18.65 13.57
CA ARG A 572 31.07 17.76 13.03
C ARG A 572 30.44 16.80 12.03
N PHE A 573 31.20 16.50 10.98
CA PHE A 573 30.76 15.60 9.91
C PHE A 573 30.45 14.20 10.45
N ILE A 574 31.27 13.71 11.40
CA ILE A 574 30.98 12.44 12.07
C ILE A 574 29.81 12.62 13.04
N ASN A 575 28.69 12.00 12.72
CA ASN A 575 27.48 11.89 13.51
C ASN A 575 26.71 10.64 13.05
N MET A 576 25.72 10.18 13.82
CA MET A 576 24.98 8.95 13.49
C MET A 576 24.39 8.97 12.07
N PRO A 577 23.67 10.02 11.62
CA PRO A 577 23.13 10.07 10.26
C PRO A 577 24.17 9.90 9.14
N ASN A 578 25.35 10.49 9.28
CA ASN A 578 26.41 10.34 8.27
C ASN A 578 27.11 8.97 8.37
N LEU A 579 27.12 8.35 9.54
CA LEU A 579 27.57 6.95 9.68
C LEU A 579 26.57 5.97 9.08
N ASP A 580 25.26 6.23 9.17
CA ASP A 580 24.23 5.45 8.47
C ASP A 580 24.45 5.52 6.95
N ARG A 581 24.74 6.72 6.43
CA ARG A 581 25.12 6.92 5.01
C ARG A 581 26.36 6.12 4.64
N PHE A 582 27.42 6.20 5.44
CA PHE A 582 28.63 5.43 5.19
C PHE A 582 28.33 3.92 5.18
N ALA A 583 27.51 3.45 6.12
CA ALA A 583 27.14 2.04 6.23
C ALA A 583 26.29 1.55 5.05
N HIS A 584 25.50 2.43 4.44
CA HIS A 584 24.73 2.18 3.24
C HIS A 584 25.63 2.02 2.01
N VAL A 585 26.55 2.96 1.78
CA VAL A 585 27.34 3.02 0.53
C VAL A 585 28.58 2.13 0.55
N LEU A 586 29.17 1.83 1.71
CA LEU A 586 30.35 0.97 1.81
C LEU A 586 29.98 -0.51 1.65
N LYS A 587 30.79 -1.24 0.88
CA LYS A 587 30.77 -2.71 0.86
C LYS A 587 31.14 -3.28 2.22
N LYS A 588 30.59 -4.43 2.58
CA LYS A 588 31.11 -5.20 3.73
C LYS A 588 32.57 -5.58 3.49
N GLY A 589 33.41 -5.42 4.51
CA GLY A 589 34.86 -5.57 4.42
C GLY A 589 35.61 -4.32 3.94
N ALA A 590 34.91 -3.27 3.50
CA ALA A 590 35.55 -2.01 3.10
C ALA A 590 36.03 -1.20 4.31
N LEU A 591 37.03 -0.35 4.09
CA LEU A 591 37.64 0.47 5.14
C LEU A 591 37.11 1.90 5.14
N PHE A 592 36.87 2.43 6.33
CA PHE A 592 36.72 3.85 6.60
C PHE A 592 37.97 4.36 7.33
N ARG A 593 38.74 5.23 6.67
CA ARG A 593 39.94 5.87 7.22
C ARG A 593 39.63 7.30 7.67
N PHE A 594 40.12 7.66 8.86
CA PHE A 594 39.93 8.98 9.44
C PHE A 594 41.24 9.52 10.01
N VAL A 595 41.56 10.77 9.70
CA VAL A 595 42.78 11.43 10.22
C VAL A 595 42.43 12.79 10.80
N SER A 596 42.95 13.07 11.98
CA SER A 596 42.82 14.38 12.63
C SER A 596 43.97 14.60 13.61
N ASP A 597 44.26 15.86 13.89
CA ASP A 597 45.26 16.36 14.83
C ASP A 597 44.59 17.11 16.01
N ILE A 598 43.29 16.90 16.20
CA ILE A 598 42.47 17.52 17.23
C ILE A 598 41.89 16.43 18.14
N ASP A 599 42.46 16.30 19.34
CA ASP A 599 42.09 15.26 20.33
C ASP A 599 40.59 15.16 20.57
N THR A 600 39.91 16.31 20.66
CA THR A 600 38.46 16.32 20.90
C THR A 600 37.66 15.75 19.73
N TYR A 601 38.15 15.84 18.49
CA TYR A 601 37.49 15.25 17.34
C TYR A 601 37.87 13.78 17.18
N ILE A 602 39.13 13.42 17.43
CA ILE A 602 39.56 12.02 17.49
C ILE A 602 38.68 11.22 18.48
N ASN A 603 38.56 11.71 19.71
CA ASN A 603 37.72 11.10 20.74
C ASN A 603 36.24 11.05 20.33
N TRP A 604 35.73 12.13 19.71
CA TRP A 604 34.36 12.16 19.20
C TRP A 604 34.13 11.10 18.13
N THR A 605 35.05 10.95 17.18
CA THR A 605 34.95 9.95 16.11
C THR A 605 34.98 8.55 16.69
N LEU A 606 35.94 8.23 17.57
CA LEU A 606 36.00 6.92 18.24
C LEU A 606 34.69 6.59 18.96
N LEU A 607 34.13 7.53 19.73
CA LEU A 607 32.90 7.32 20.48
C LEU A 607 31.68 7.09 19.58
N HIS A 608 31.56 7.79 18.45
CA HIS A 608 30.40 7.65 17.57
C HIS A 608 30.50 6.43 16.67
N VAL A 609 31.66 6.19 16.06
CA VAL A 609 31.85 5.06 15.14
C VAL A 609 31.76 3.73 15.89
N ARG A 610 32.37 3.62 17.08
CA ARG A 610 32.28 2.37 17.89
C ARG A 610 30.88 2.07 18.44
N LYS A 611 30.01 3.07 18.54
CA LYS A 611 28.60 2.88 18.92
C LYS A 611 27.74 2.42 17.76
N HIS A 612 28.22 2.59 16.53
CA HIS A 612 27.48 2.26 15.34
C HIS A 612 27.69 0.77 15.00
N PRO A 613 26.64 -0.05 14.88
CA PRO A 613 26.77 -1.51 14.76
C PRO A 613 27.45 -1.97 13.45
N ALA A 614 27.50 -1.09 12.46
CA ALA A 614 28.08 -1.37 11.15
C ALA A 614 29.61 -1.27 11.07
N PHE A 615 30.27 -0.75 12.12
CA PHE A 615 31.71 -0.43 12.07
C PHE A 615 32.48 -1.01 13.25
N GLU A 616 33.64 -1.60 12.94
CA GLU A 616 34.57 -2.12 13.92
C GLU A 616 35.91 -1.38 13.86
N TRP A 617 36.38 -0.86 14.99
CA TRP A 617 37.68 -0.20 15.07
C TRP A 617 38.82 -1.24 15.03
N GLN A 618 39.79 -1.04 14.14
CA GLN A 618 40.80 -2.06 13.80
C GLN A 618 42.09 -1.96 14.61
N ALA A 619 42.25 -1.00 15.53
CA ALA A 619 43.49 -0.88 16.30
C ALA A 619 43.60 -1.98 17.37
N GLN A 620 44.73 -2.68 17.35
CA GLN A 620 45.12 -3.70 18.34
C GLN A 620 46.14 -3.15 19.34
N ASN A 621 46.96 -2.17 18.92
CA ASN A 621 47.97 -1.53 19.75
C ASN A 621 48.08 -0.01 19.45
N ALA A 622 48.92 0.70 20.20
CA ALA A 622 49.07 2.16 20.07
C ALA A 622 49.68 2.60 18.73
N ALA A 623 50.55 1.79 18.13
CA ALA A 623 51.18 2.13 16.86
C ALA A 623 50.17 2.17 15.70
N ASP A 624 49.10 1.36 15.77
CA ASP A 624 48.08 1.25 14.72
C ASP A 624 47.31 2.55 14.46
N TRP A 625 47.34 3.50 15.41
CA TRP A 625 46.67 4.79 15.29
C TRP A 625 47.57 6.02 15.51
N HIS A 626 48.86 5.80 15.76
CA HIS A 626 49.88 6.85 15.80
C HIS A 626 50.86 6.80 14.62
N THR A 627 50.84 5.73 13.84
CA THR A 627 51.65 5.59 12.62
C THR A 627 50.80 5.99 11.42
N PRO A 628 51.31 6.84 10.50
CA PRO A 628 50.63 7.13 9.25
C PRO A 628 50.37 5.87 8.43
N TYR A 629 49.33 5.90 7.59
CA TYR A 629 49.07 4.80 6.66
C TYR A 629 50.27 4.57 5.73
N GLU A 630 50.36 3.36 5.18
CA GLU A 630 51.44 3.01 4.25
C GLU A 630 51.48 4.00 3.08
N ALA A 631 52.67 4.53 2.79
CA ALA A 631 52.91 5.56 1.77
C ALA A 631 52.07 6.84 1.96
N TRP A 632 51.82 7.26 3.20
CA TRP A 632 51.07 8.49 3.48
C TRP A 632 51.75 9.74 2.88
N PRO A 633 51.08 10.46 1.97
CA PRO A 633 51.60 11.71 1.44
C PRO A 633 51.46 12.77 2.53
N SER A 634 52.57 13.38 2.95
CA SER A 634 52.49 14.48 3.92
C SER A 634 51.57 15.56 3.39
N THR A 635 50.48 15.82 4.12
CA THR A 635 49.48 16.81 3.70
C THR A 635 49.83 18.17 4.29
N ARG A 636 49.38 19.26 3.65
CA ARG A 636 49.55 20.61 4.21
C ARG A 636 48.93 20.77 5.61
N TYR A 637 47.90 20.01 5.93
CA TYR A 637 47.23 20.04 7.23
C TYR A 637 48.07 19.33 8.28
N GLU A 638 48.68 18.21 7.92
CA GLU A 638 49.66 17.52 8.76
C GLU A 638 50.90 18.38 9.02
N ALA A 639 51.48 18.98 7.96
CA ALA A 639 52.64 19.87 8.10
C ALA A 639 52.34 21.04 9.06
N LYS A 640 51.11 21.58 8.98
CA LYS A 640 50.62 22.58 9.93
C LYS A 640 50.48 22.02 11.34
N ALA A 641 49.93 20.82 11.50
CA ALA A 641 49.80 20.15 12.80
C ALA A 641 51.16 20.00 13.49
N VAL A 642 52.13 19.46 12.76
CA VAL A 642 53.50 19.24 13.24
C VAL A 642 54.18 20.56 13.60
N HIS A 643 54.03 21.59 12.75
CA HIS A 643 54.57 22.92 13.04
C HIS A 643 53.97 23.55 14.31
N GLU A 644 52.69 23.30 14.57
CA GLU A 644 51.98 23.74 15.78
C GLU A 644 52.15 22.77 16.97
N ASN A 645 53.06 21.79 16.87
CA ASN A 645 53.33 20.77 17.88
C ASN A 645 52.11 19.92 18.29
N ARG A 646 51.18 19.72 17.35
CA ARG A 646 49.99 18.86 17.48
C ARG A 646 50.28 17.51 16.83
N LYS A 647 49.86 16.42 17.48
CA LYS A 647 50.13 15.05 17.03
C LYS A 647 48.97 14.52 16.16
N PRO A 648 49.20 14.21 14.88
CA PRO A 648 48.20 13.54 14.05
C PRO A 648 47.85 12.14 14.59
N THR A 649 46.62 11.73 14.35
CA THR A 649 46.09 10.40 14.71
C THR A 649 45.38 9.79 13.51
N TYR A 650 45.61 8.49 13.30
CA TYR A 650 45.19 7.73 12.13
C TYR A 650 44.23 6.62 12.55
N LEU A 651 42.93 6.78 12.36
CA LEU A 651 41.93 5.80 12.78
C LEU A 651 41.44 4.97 11.58
N THR A 652 41.38 3.65 11.73
CA THR A 652 40.85 2.74 10.71
C THR A 652 39.68 1.94 11.26
N PHE A 653 38.57 1.95 10.52
CA PHE A 653 37.36 1.22 10.84
C PHE A 653 36.99 0.28 9.69
N LEU A 654 36.55 -0.93 10.01
CA LEU A 654 36.08 -1.93 9.06
C LEU A 654 34.54 -1.93 9.03
N ARG A 655 33.95 -2.01 7.83
CA ARG A 655 32.51 -2.20 7.65
C ARG A 655 32.14 -3.69 7.81
N VAL A 656 31.33 -4.06 8.83
CA VAL A 656 30.98 -5.46 9.19
C VAL A 656 29.61 -5.98 8.69
#